data_AF-A0A6G2TWV2-F1
#
_entry.id   AF-A0A6G2TWV2-F1
#
_cell.length_a   1.000
_cell.length_b   1.000
_cell.length_c   1.000
_cell.angle_alpha   90.00
_cell.angle_beta   90.00
_cell.angle_gamma   90.00
#
_symmetry.space_group_name_H-M   'P 1'
#
loop_
_entity.id
_entity.type
_entity.pdbx_description
1 polymer ?
#
loop_
_entity_poly.entity_id
_entity_poly.type
_entity_poly.pdbx_seq_one_letter_code
_entity_poly.pdbx_strand_id
1 'polypeptide(L)'
;MATRPFTAGTRASQELLDVTFIDHMSPAATAGKYTIEVEHTLMEGTTPVDSSDPLPHATEEFEIRAPQFMLDGATVQAVYPARGADGDFGLVLPHITLTRAYLPWEREPKWSRAERRAPWLALMLFRAGELPDDPEGLALTTERTVEELLAEDDETVLGPALTGLDEPAPAGNCRTIDVPAPVFTAVAPHRQELYYLAHVRDVDEPKLMADGEILIKGTFSVVTANRFPRGEGDYAVHLVSLEGFDKHLDGELPPKVERVRLVSLWSWSFRNDPAAAFDAPGILANLVAPGNTDAENLALRMPRPANAPGSPSAAEAYALERLHLGYVPVPHRPITGEHTYAWYRGPFTPLTAQEIPALDTSSAHTTADFALVYDRTYGVFDVSYAAAWTLGRTVALADPSYGKEVTRARRELANTAVRMMAVANDPVRSAVDVSSADGTRFGLSALARLAANRGGRTLTDALGAPQLPQEAVPGPVPLARLSRADARASLDDDSRAAALLSVASHRAGALADRLTELRTLRSVPFSSLMPDFRMLPEESLRLFRVDPVWLDALLAGARDVAVHTSLDQRCDRSLRTATRSGDRSGYPVAGLLMRSDLVPAWPDMIVVAKKGTRELTEIRREPVASDILLCLYDDVPDHVLIREPSEGIHFGIDTDSAGREVIGLRQLRAGQDPPLGATLPGEYPPTGSDTVFSEYLRPPQEGGIADVLRLEGDDGLIKPLAQAHSLSDLHPAQLAVQLVNAPLEQLLMPGSTREGGR
;
A
#
# COMPACT_ATOMS: atom_id res chain seq x y z
N MET A 1 5.20 22.84 -7.94
CA MET A 1 5.76 21.58 -7.43
C MET A 1 7.09 21.39 -8.11
N ALA A 2 8.17 21.20 -7.35
CA ALA A 2 9.46 20.82 -7.91
C ALA A 2 9.49 19.30 -7.83
N THR A 3 9.50 18.69 -8.98
CA THR A 3 9.78 17.28 -9.15
C THR A 3 11.29 17.13 -9.09
N ARG A 4 11.71 16.38 -8.09
CA ARG A 4 13.02 15.75 -8.08
C ARG A 4 12.74 14.26 -7.97
N PRO A 5 13.31 13.40 -8.83
CA PRO A 5 13.63 12.06 -8.37
C PRO A 5 14.56 12.28 -7.17
N PHE A 6 14.05 12.04 -5.97
CA PHE A 6 14.81 12.18 -4.75
C PHE A 6 14.83 10.81 -4.10
N THR A 7 15.89 10.07 -4.35
CA THR A 7 16.54 9.23 -3.36
C THR A 7 17.13 10.18 -2.29
N ALA A 8 16.29 10.77 -1.42
CA ALA A 8 16.67 11.26 -0.08
C ALA A 8 15.60 12.13 0.62
N GLY A 9 15.24 11.71 1.83
CA GLY A 9 15.25 12.58 3.01
C GLY A 9 14.04 13.49 3.22
N THR A 10 13.02 12.98 3.92
CA THR A 10 12.73 13.31 5.34
C THR A 10 11.26 12.95 5.67
N ARG A 11 11.07 12.09 6.68
CA ARG A 11 9.80 11.83 7.42
C ARG A 11 8.53 11.60 6.58
N ALA A 12 8.58 10.63 5.67
CA ALA A 12 7.44 9.69 5.64
C ALA A 12 7.53 8.85 6.92
N SER A 13 6.41 8.64 7.58
CA SER A 13 6.24 7.62 8.60
C SER A 13 6.57 6.33 7.87
N GLN A 14 7.84 5.89 7.92
CA GLN A 14 8.19 4.55 7.54
C GLN A 14 7.29 3.70 8.42
N GLU A 15 6.31 3.01 7.85
CA GLU A 15 5.96 1.71 8.38
C GLU A 15 7.26 0.92 8.28
N LEU A 16 8.09 1.06 9.32
CA LEU A 16 9.35 0.36 9.47
C LEU A 16 8.96 -1.11 9.40
N LEU A 17 9.50 -1.81 8.41
CA LEU A 17 9.61 -3.25 8.51
C LEU A 17 10.38 -3.49 9.81
N ASP A 18 9.71 -4.03 10.83
CA ASP A 18 10.31 -4.30 12.14
C ASP A 18 11.10 -5.61 12.04
N VAL A 19 12.25 -5.48 11.37
CA VAL A 19 13.14 -6.59 11.05
C VAL A 19 14.53 -6.26 11.57
N THR A 20 15.09 -7.18 12.35
CA THR A 20 16.45 -7.06 12.89
C THR A 20 17.38 -7.99 12.13
N PHE A 21 18.50 -7.44 11.65
CA PHE A 21 19.58 -8.21 11.03
C PHE A 21 20.67 -8.50 12.06
N ILE A 22 21.08 -9.75 12.17
CA ILE A 22 22.11 -10.22 13.10
C ILE A 22 23.21 -10.93 12.30
N ASP A 23 24.48 -10.69 12.64
CA ASP A 23 25.61 -11.18 11.83
C ASP A 23 25.66 -12.70 11.71
N HIS A 24 25.48 -13.40 12.83
CA HIS A 24 25.47 -14.86 12.87
C HIS A 24 24.83 -15.38 14.15
N MET A 25 24.36 -16.62 14.12
CA MET A 25 23.84 -17.33 15.30
C MET A 25 24.64 -18.62 15.53
N SER A 26 25.62 -18.56 16.43
CA SER A 26 26.45 -19.72 16.78
C SER A 26 25.75 -20.61 17.81
N PRO A 27 25.64 -21.93 17.57
CA PRO A 27 25.19 -22.85 18.60
C PRO A 27 26.25 -22.96 19.72
N ALA A 28 25.82 -23.25 20.96
CA ALA A 28 26.72 -23.41 22.10
C ALA A 28 27.64 -24.65 21.98
N ALA A 29 27.17 -25.66 21.26
CA ALA A 29 27.94 -26.83 20.86
C ALA A 29 27.61 -27.15 19.38
N THR A 30 28.64 -27.39 18.59
CA THR A 30 28.55 -27.66 17.15
C THR A 30 28.31 -29.15 16.88
N ALA A 31 28.13 -29.52 15.62
CA ALA A 31 28.04 -30.92 15.25
C ALA A 31 29.36 -31.66 15.55
N GLY A 32 29.28 -32.79 16.25
CA GLY A 32 30.46 -33.55 16.64
C GLY A 32 30.19 -34.58 17.73
N LYS A 33 31.21 -35.37 18.05
CA LYS A 33 31.21 -36.30 19.17
C LYS A 33 31.74 -35.58 20.41
N TYR A 34 30.97 -35.67 21.48
CA TYR A 34 31.29 -35.09 22.78
C TYR A 34 31.34 -36.16 23.84
N THR A 35 32.23 -35.96 24.79
CA THR A 35 32.38 -36.85 25.95
C THR A 35 32.01 -36.04 27.19
N ILE A 36 30.97 -36.46 27.89
CA ILE A 36 30.62 -35.94 29.22
C ILE A 36 31.42 -36.73 30.23
N GLU A 37 32.27 -36.04 30.98
CA GLU A 37 32.99 -36.60 32.11
C GLU A 37 32.41 -36.02 33.41
N VAL A 38 31.94 -36.91 34.29
CA VAL A 38 31.42 -36.54 35.61
C VAL A 38 32.41 -37.01 36.66
N GLU A 39 33.02 -36.05 37.33
CA GLU A 39 33.94 -36.26 38.46
C GLU A 39 33.27 -35.80 39.76
N HIS A 40 33.39 -36.61 40.81
CA HIS A 40 33.00 -36.24 42.17
C HIS A 40 34.25 -36.06 43.02
N THR A 41 34.42 -34.88 43.60
CA THR A 41 35.50 -34.59 44.54
C THR A 41 34.93 -34.40 45.95
N LEU A 42 35.34 -35.25 46.89
CA LEU A 42 34.95 -35.15 48.30
C LEU A 42 35.93 -34.24 49.05
N MET A 43 35.45 -33.10 49.54
CA MET A 43 36.26 -32.12 50.26
C MET A 43 35.89 -32.06 51.75
N GLU A 44 36.90 -32.08 52.63
CA GLU A 44 36.78 -31.70 54.05
C GLU A 44 37.54 -30.38 54.24
N GLY A 45 36.81 -29.26 54.26
CA GLY A 45 37.40 -27.92 54.20
C GLY A 45 38.01 -27.65 52.80
N THR A 46 39.33 -27.46 52.74
CA THR A 46 40.11 -27.29 51.49
C THR A 46 40.92 -28.53 51.11
N THR A 47 40.76 -29.63 51.85
CA THR A 47 41.53 -30.86 51.67
C THR A 47 40.67 -31.94 51.02
N PRO A 48 41.09 -32.51 49.88
CA PRO A 48 40.40 -33.64 49.25
C PRO A 48 40.53 -34.91 50.12
N VAL A 49 39.39 -35.45 50.53
CA VAL A 49 39.26 -36.62 51.41
C VAL A 49 39.48 -37.93 50.65
N ASP A 50 39.22 -37.91 49.35
CA ASP A 50 39.30 -39.02 48.40
C ASP A 50 40.64 -39.10 47.66
N SER A 51 41.64 -38.31 48.07
CA SER A 51 42.96 -38.22 47.40
C SER A 51 43.75 -39.54 47.31
N SER A 52 43.40 -40.55 48.10
CA SER A 52 44.05 -41.87 48.10
C SER A 52 43.23 -42.98 47.42
N ASP A 53 41.93 -42.78 47.22
CA ASP A 53 41.01 -43.70 46.53
C ASP A 53 39.87 -42.87 45.89
N PRO A 54 40.09 -42.30 44.69
CA PRO A 54 39.14 -41.40 44.06
C PRO A 54 37.81 -42.07 43.76
N LEU A 55 36.71 -41.31 43.86
CA LEU A 55 35.41 -41.79 43.43
C LEU A 55 35.45 -42.12 41.92
N PRO A 56 34.72 -43.15 41.46
CA PRO A 56 34.71 -43.54 40.05
C PRO A 56 34.20 -42.38 39.18
N HIS A 57 34.97 -42.06 38.13
CA HIS A 57 34.52 -41.18 37.04
C HIS A 57 33.46 -41.89 36.20
N ALA A 58 32.41 -41.17 35.84
CA ALA A 58 31.47 -41.62 34.83
C ALA A 58 31.74 -40.86 33.54
N THR A 59 31.89 -41.60 32.45
CA THR A 59 32.12 -41.04 31.11
C THR A 59 31.00 -41.52 30.20
N GLU A 60 30.33 -40.61 29.53
CA GLU A 60 29.30 -40.91 28.54
C GLU A 60 29.57 -40.14 27.25
N GLU A 61 29.55 -40.83 26.11
CA GLU A 61 29.71 -40.21 24.79
C GLU A 61 28.34 -39.93 24.18
N PHE A 62 28.19 -38.74 23.59
CA PHE A 62 27.02 -38.40 22.80
C PHE A 62 27.44 -37.67 21.53
N GLU A 63 26.59 -37.74 20.50
CA GLU A 63 26.82 -37.11 19.20
C GLU A 63 25.78 -36.03 18.95
N ILE A 64 26.22 -34.82 18.63
CA ILE A 64 25.36 -33.77 18.09
C ILE A 64 25.34 -33.92 16.57
N ARG A 65 24.18 -34.29 16.02
CA ARG A 65 23.99 -34.47 14.58
C ARG A 65 23.52 -33.19 13.91
N ALA A 66 24.11 -32.88 12.76
CA ALA A 66 23.68 -31.81 11.86
C ALA A 66 23.56 -32.35 10.43
N PRO A 67 22.74 -31.72 9.57
CA PRO A 67 22.71 -32.03 8.14
C PRO A 67 24.12 -31.93 7.54
N GLN A 68 24.49 -32.89 6.70
CA GLN A 68 25.81 -32.92 6.06
C GLN A 68 25.73 -33.21 4.56
N PHE A 69 24.94 -34.22 4.17
CA PHE A 69 24.83 -34.68 2.77
C PHE A 69 23.45 -34.44 2.14
N MET A 70 22.43 -34.21 2.97
CA MET A 70 21.07 -33.94 2.55
C MET A 70 20.44 -32.92 3.52
N LEU A 71 19.56 -32.08 2.99
CA LEU A 71 18.78 -31.14 3.75
C LEU A 71 17.29 -31.46 3.57
N ASP A 72 16.52 -31.48 4.66
CA ASP A 72 15.07 -31.60 4.59
C ASP A 72 14.47 -30.33 3.96
N GLY A 73 13.64 -30.50 2.94
CA GLY A 73 12.96 -29.40 2.25
C GLY A 73 12.08 -28.55 3.15
N ALA A 74 11.59 -29.10 4.28
CA ALA A 74 10.87 -28.32 5.30
C ALA A 74 11.75 -27.24 5.98
N THR A 75 13.07 -27.33 5.82
CA THR A 75 14.02 -26.34 6.35
C THR A 75 14.07 -25.06 5.50
N VAL A 76 13.60 -25.12 4.25
CA VAL A 76 13.60 -23.98 3.33
C VAL A 76 12.29 -23.22 3.48
N GLN A 77 12.38 -21.98 3.97
CA GLN A 77 11.23 -21.10 4.14
C GLN A 77 10.85 -20.44 2.81
N ALA A 78 11.83 -19.86 2.13
CA ALA A 78 11.64 -19.11 0.89
C ALA A 78 12.93 -19.08 0.05
N VAL A 79 12.78 -18.87 -1.25
CA VAL A 79 13.89 -18.65 -2.19
C VAL A 79 13.54 -17.48 -3.09
N TYR A 80 14.55 -16.69 -3.47
CA TYR A 80 14.40 -15.62 -4.43
C TYR A 80 15.61 -15.59 -5.39
N PRO A 81 15.40 -15.41 -6.71
CA PRO A 81 14.13 -15.41 -7.41
C PRO A 81 13.31 -16.70 -7.17
N ALA A 82 11.98 -16.59 -7.26
CA ALA A 82 11.10 -17.71 -7.01
C ALA A 82 11.33 -18.86 -8.02
N ARG A 83 10.94 -20.07 -7.64
CA ARG A 83 11.14 -21.27 -8.47
C ARG A 83 10.37 -21.14 -9.79
N GLY A 84 11.09 -21.24 -10.91
CA GLY A 84 10.52 -21.08 -12.24
C GLY A 84 10.02 -19.65 -12.54
N ALA A 85 10.47 -18.66 -11.78
CA ALA A 85 10.17 -17.26 -12.07
C ALA A 85 10.79 -16.83 -13.40
N ASP A 86 10.13 -15.89 -14.07
CA ASP A 86 10.55 -15.28 -15.32
C ASP A 86 10.41 -13.76 -15.17
N GLY A 87 11.51 -13.02 -15.34
CA GLY A 87 11.57 -11.58 -15.10
C GLY A 87 13.00 -11.03 -15.12
N ASP A 88 13.14 -9.74 -14.84
CA ASP A 88 14.46 -9.10 -14.72
C ASP A 88 15.01 -9.26 -13.31
N PHE A 89 16.01 -10.12 -13.17
CA PHE A 89 16.74 -10.37 -11.93
C PHE A 89 18.19 -9.89 -12.04
N GLY A 90 18.55 -9.13 -13.07
CA GLY A 90 19.94 -8.77 -13.37
C GLY A 90 20.64 -7.94 -12.28
N LEU A 91 19.85 -7.28 -11.41
CA LEU A 91 20.32 -6.48 -10.28
C LEU A 91 20.11 -7.17 -8.93
N VAL A 92 19.58 -8.39 -8.91
CA VAL A 92 19.28 -9.15 -7.70
C VAL A 92 20.39 -10.16 -7.44
N LEU A 93 20.80 -10.28 -6.19
CA LEU A 93 21.56 -11.43 -5.70
C LEU A 93 20.59 -12.53 -5.25
N PRO A 94 20.60 -13.71 -5.90
CA PRO A 94 19.80 -14.83 -5.46
C PRO A 94 20.08 -15.17 -4.00
N HIS A 95 19.04 -15.51 -3.25
CA HIS A 95 19.15 -15.81 -1.83
C HIS A 95 18.11 -16.83 -1.38
N ILE A 96 18.44 -17.51 -0.28
CA ILE A 96 17.60 -18.53 0.36
C ILE A 96 17.40 -18.20 1.83
N THR A 97 16.15 -18.31 2.28
CA THR A 97 15.76 -18.13 3.68
C THR A 97 15.47 -19.50 4.29
N LEU A 98 16.12 -19.80 5.42
CA LEU A 98 16.07 -21.09 6.11
C LEU A 98 15.40 -20.93 7.47
N THR A 99 14.51 -21.87 7.84
CA THR A 99 13.76 -21.85 9.10
C THR A 99 14.64 -22.11 10.33
N ARG A 100 15.77 -22.80 10.15
CA ARG A 100 16.77 -23.01 11.21
C ARG A 100 17.82 -21.90 11.16
N ALA A 101 17.69 -20.90 12.03
CA ALA A 101 18.56 -19.73 12.07
C ALA A 101 20.05 -20.04 12.28
N TYR A 102 20.39 -21.12 12.98
CA TYR A 102 21.80 -21.47 13.25
C TYR A 102 22.39 -22.46 12.21
N LEU A 103 21.61 -22.94 11.23
CA LEU A 103 22.02 -23.97 10.27
C LEU A 103 23.32 -23.65 9.51
N PRO A 104 23.56 -22.42 8.99
CA PRO A 104 24.81 -22.09 8.32
C PRO A 104 26.05 -22.19 9.22
N TRP A 105 25.86 -22.18 10.54
CA TRP A 105 26.92 -22.23 11.56
C TRP A 105 26.88 -23.50 12.43
N GLU A 106 26.04 -24.49 12.10
CA GLU A 106 25.96 -25.78 12.83
C GLU A 106 27.26 -26.58 12.75
N ARG A 107 27.97 -26.46 11.63
CA ARG A 107 29.26 -27.09 11.38
C ARG A 107 30.31 -25.99 11.29
N GLU A 108 31.41 -26.17 12.02
CA GLU A 108 32.54 -25.23 11.98
C GLU A 108 33.57 -25.70 10.96
N PRO A 109 33.78 -24.96 9.86
CA PRO A 109 34.92 -25.19 9.00
C PRO A 109 36.21 -24.95 9.80
N LYS A 110 37.22 -25.82 9.67
CA LYS A 110 38.49 -25.72 10.43
C LYS A 110 39.25 -24.40 10.21
N TRP A 111 38.92 -23.67 9.15
CA TRP A 111 39.52 -22.39 8.77
C TRP A 111 38.69 -21.16 9.21
N SER A 112 37.50 -21.38 9.76
CA SER A 112 36.64 -20.31 10.25
C SER A 112 37.31 -19.65 11.47
N ARG A 113 37.45 -18.33 11.45
CA ARG A 113 38.05 -17.58 12.58
C ARG A 113 36.96 -17.35 13.62
N ALA A 114 37.31 -17.43 14.91
CA ALA A 114 36.36 -17.18 16.00
C ALA A 114 35.67 -15.81 15.89
N GLU A 115 36.37 -14.80 15.36
CA GLU A 115 35.88 -13.42 15.18
C GLU A 115 35.11 -13.19 13.87
N ARG A 116 35.35 -14.01 12.83
CA ARG A 116 34.66 -13.95 11.53
C ARG A 116 34.18 -15.35 11.16
N ARG A 117 33.10 -15.78 11.81
CA ARG A 117 32.52 -17.12 11.65
C ARG A 117 31.86 -17.26 10.28
N ALA A 118 32.57 -17.88 9.35
CA ALA A 118 32.05 -18.19 8.03
C ALA A 118 31.09 -19.39 8.07
N PRO A 119 30.04 -19.39 7.22
CA PRO A 119 29.16 -20.52 7.08
C PRO A 119 29.86 -21.70 6.39
N TRP A 120 29.42 -22.93 6.68
CA TRP A 120 29.88 -24.13 5.97
C TRP A 120 29.17 -24.34 4.62
N LEU A 121 28.16 -23.52 4.35
CA LEU A 121 27.29 -23.52 3.17
C LEU A 121 27.60 -22.32 2.29
N ALA A 122 27.41 -22.47 0.99
CA ALA A 122 27.37 -21.35 0.06
C ALA A 122 26.25 -21.51 -0.96
N LEU A 123 25.70 -20.39 -1.43
CA LEU A 123 24.74 -20.38 -2.52
C LEU A 123 25.47 -20.05 -3.82
N MET A 124 25.52 -21.01 -4.75
CA MET A 124 26.19 -20.85 -6.04
C MET A 124 25.18 -20.75 -7.18
N LEU A 125 25.44 -19.83 -8.10
CA LEU A 125 24.61 -19.57 -9.27
C LEU A 125 25.35 -19.99 -10.54
N PHE A 126 24.69 -20.79 -11.36
CA PHE A 126 25.20 -21.29 -12.64
C PHE A 126 24.26 -20.92 -13.78
N ARG A 127 24.83 -20.54 -14.92
CA ARG A 127 24.08 -20.29 -16.14
C ARG A 127 23.93 -21.58 -16.94
N ALA A 128 22.85 -21.68 -17.73
CA ALA A 128 22.71 -22.72 -18.75
C ALA A 128 24.01 -22.89 -19.57
N GLY A 129 24.51 -24.13 -19.63
CA GLY A 129 25.74 -24.52 -20.32
C GLY A 129 27.01 -24.56 -19.46
N GLU A 130 27.00 -24.05 -18.22
CA GLU A 130 28.18 -24.08 -17.34
C GLU A 130 28.35 -25.39 -16.57
N LEU A 131 27.24 -26.10 -16.31
CA LEU A 131 27.23 -27.40 -15.65
C LEU A 131 27.10 -28.52 -16.70
N PRO A 132 28.06 -29.46 -16.79
CA PRO A 132 27.98 -30.59 -17.72
C PRO A 132 26.76 -31.49 -17.49
N ASP A 133 26.38 -31.67 -16.22
CA ASP A 133 25.25 -32.52 -15.81
C ASP A 133 23.90 -31.79 -15.92
N ASP A 134 23.90 -30.47 -16.14
CA ASP A 134 22.71 -29.62 -16.26
C ASP A 134 22.90 -28.53 -17.35
N PRO A 135 22.98 -28.92 -18.63
CA PRO A 135 23.27 -27.98 -19.71
C PRO A 135 22.14 -26.97 -19.93
N GLU A 136 20.91 -27.27 -19.51
CA GLU A 136 19.74 -26.40 -19.65
C GLU A 136 19.52 -25.47 -18.44
N GLY A 137 20.29 -25.62 -17.34
CA GLY A 137 20.14 -24.77 -16.15
C GLY A 137 18.85 -25.03 -15.38
N LEU A 138 18.38 -26.28 -15.36
CA LEU A 138 17.15 -26.71 -14.69
C LEU A 138 17.35 -27.09 -13.20
N ALA A 139 18.53 -26.83 -12.67
CA ALA A 139 18.95 -27.12 -11.30
C ALA A 139 18.94 -28.62 -10.96
N LEU A 140 19.35 -29.43 -11.95
CA LEU A 140 19.45 -30.89 -11.83
C LEU A 140 20.62 -31.31 -10.93
N THR A 141 20.48 -32.46 -10.29
CA THR A 141 21.51 -33.04 -9.42
C THR A 141 21.69 -34.52 -9.71
N THR A 142 22.91 -35.02 -9.51
CA THR A 142 23.24 -36.44 -9.66
C THR A 142 23.27 -37.11 -8.30
N GLU A 143 22.45 -38.15 -8.10
CA GLU A 143 22.49 -38.96 -6.89
C GLU A 143 23.71 -39.88 -6.91
N ARG A 144 24.52 -39.82 -5.83
CA ARG A 144 25.76 -40.59 -5.64
C ARG A 144 25.87 -41.08 -4.21
N THR A 145 26.68 -42.09 -3.96
CA THR A 145 27.06 -42.45 -2.58
C THR A 145 28.10 -41.48 -2.02
N VAL A 146 28.26 -41.44 -0.69
CA VAL A 146 29.32 -40.61 -0.06
C VAL A 146 30.72 -41.11 -0.46
N GLU A 147 30.89 -42.42 -0.70
CA GLU A 147 32.14 -42.97 -1.25
C GLU A 147 32.44 -42.43 -2.65
N GLU A 148 31.45 -42.39 -3.54
CA GLU A 148 31.57 -41.79 -4.89
C GLU A 148 31.76 -40.26 -4.86
N LEU A 149 31.28 -39.59 -3.81
CA LEU A 149 31.48 -38.16 -3.59
C LEU A 149 32.94 -37.82 -3.32
N LEU A 150 33.62 -38.62 -2.50
CA LEU A 150 35.03 -38.40 -2.14
C LEU A 150 35.95 -38.51 -3.37
N ALA A 151 35.55 -39.33 -4.35
CA ALA A 151 36.23 -39.50 -5.63
C ALA A 151 37.74 -39.83 -5.50
N GLU A 152 38.12 -40.60 -4.47
CA GLU A 152 39.53 -40.93 -4.18
C GLU A 152 40.22 -41.70 -5.32
N ASP A 153 39.44 -42.36 -6.18
CA ASP A 153 39.92 -43.16 -7.32
C ASP A 153 40.09 -42.37 -8.63
N ASP A 154 39.68 -41.10 -8.70
CA ASP A 154 39.72 -40.27 -9.92
C ASP A 154 40.54 -38.98 -9.72
N GLU A 155 41.78 -38.96 -10.25
CA GLU A 155 42.66 -37.78 -10.16
C GLU A 155 42.13 -36.55 -10.91
N THR A 156 41.10 -36.69 -11.77
CA THR A 156 40.49 -35.59 -12.54
C THR A 156 39.35 -34.90 -11.80
N VAL A 157 38.79 -35.54 -10.76
CA VAL A 157 37.66 -35.03 -9.97
C VAL A 157 38.13 -34.73 -8.55
N LEU A 158 37.93 -33.49 -8.11
CA LEU A 158 38.22 -33.09 -6.73
C LEU A 158 36.95 -33.24 -5.86
N GLY A 159 36.95 -34.23 -4.97
CA GLY A 159 35.95 -34.40 -3.91
C GLY A 159 36.33 -33.69 -2.60
N PRO A 160 35.41 -33.63 -1.61
CA PRO A 160 35.64 -32.99 -0.32
C PRO A 160 36.59 -33.81 0.57
N ALA A 161 37.57 -33.17 1.20
CA ALA A 161 38.47 -33.82 2.16
C ALA A 161 37.81 -33.96 3.56
N LEU A 162 36.90 -34.93 3.72
CA LEU A 162 36.18 -35.18 4.97
C LEU A 162 36.99 -36.11 5.91
N THR A 163 36.99 -35.83 7.22
CA THR A 163 37.66 -36.65 8.24
C THR A 163 36.67 -37.13 9.31
N GLY A 164 36.79 -38.38 9.77
CA GLY A 164 35.99 -38.89 10.90
C GLY A 164 34.59 -39.39 10.52
N LEU A 165 34.41 -39.93 9.32
CA LEU A 165 33.17 -40.57 8.88
C LEU A 165 33.04 -41.96 9.53
N ASP A 166 31.95 -42.21 10.27
CA ASP A 166 31.64 -43.52 10.84
C ASP A 166 31.08 -44.49 9.78
N GLU A 167 31.16 -45.81 10.04
CA GLU A 167 30.84 -46.88 9.07
C GLU A 167 29.47 -46.83 8.35
N PRO A 168 28.38 -46.17 8.81
CA PRO A 168 27.17 -46.02 7.98
C PRO A 168 27.21 -44.83 7.01
N ALA A 169 28.15 -43.89 7.14
CA ALA A 169 28.18 -42.66 6.35
C ALA A 169 28.64 -42.87 4.88
N PRO A 170 29.65 -43.70 4.56
CA PRO A 170 30.14 -43.89 3.18
C PRO A 170 29.09 -44.50 2.24
N ALA A 171 28.20 -45.35 2.77
CA ALA A 171 27.11 -45.98 2.03
C ALA A 171 25.85 -45.08 1.92
N GLY A 172 25.86 -43.90 2.53
CA GLY A 172 24.75 -42.95 2.46
C GLY A 172 24.62 -42.31 1.08
N ASN A 173 23.40 -41.95 0.69
CA ASN A 173 23.15 -41.23 -0.55
C ASN A 173 23.31 -39.73 -0.35
N CYS A 174 23.85 -39.05 -1.37
CA CYS A 174 23.96 -37.61 -1.45
C CYS A 174 23.61 -37.13 -2.87
N ARG A 175 23.23 -35.85 -2.97
CA ARG A 175 23.02 -35.19 -4.26
C ARG A 175 24.22 -34.35 -4.58
N THR A 176 24.71 -34.46 -5.80
CA THR A 176 25.98 -33.87 -6.21
C THR A 176 25.89 -33.14 -7.53
N ILE A 177 26.79 -32.18 -7.73
CA ILE A 177 27.01 -31.49 -9.00
C ILE A 177 28.51 -31.52 -9.31
N ASP A 178 28.85 -31.74 -10.58
CA ASP A 178 30.23 -31.70 -11.07
C ASP A 178 30.47 -30.35 -11.74
N VAL A 179 31.15 -29.43 -11.05
CA VAL A 179 31.44 -28.09 -11.55
C VAL A 179 32.80 -28.09 -12.27
N PRO A 180 32.90 -27.64 -13.53
CA PRO A 180 34.20 -27.52 -14.20
C PRO A 180 35.17 -26.64 -13.39
N ALA A 181 36.44 -27.06 -13.29
CA ALA A 181 37.49 -26.32 -12.59
C ALA A 181 37.54 -24.82 -12.92
N PRO A 182 37.49 -24.37 -14.20
CA PRO A 182 37.46 -22.94 -14.49
C PRO A 182 36.21 -22.27 -13.89
N VAL A 183 35.02 -22.85 -14.05
CA VAL A 183 33.77 -22.29 -13.53
C VAL A 183 33.82 -22.19 -12.00
N PHE A 184 34.33 -23.22 -11.33
CA PHE A 184 34.49 -23.23 -9.87
C PHE A 184 35.41 -22.07 -9.41
N THR A 185 36.59 -21.92 -10.02
CA THR A 185 37.52 -20.83 -9.67
C THR A 185 36.93 -19.44 -9.92
N ALA A 186 36.09 -19.28 -10.95
CA ALA A 186 35.47 -17.98 -11.24
C ALA A 186 34.31 -17.64 -10.29
N VAL A 187 33.43 -18.62 -10.01
CA VAL A 187 32.14 -18.39 -9.35
C VAL A 187 32.21 -18.60 -7.84
N ALA A 188 33.04 -19.53 -7.35
CA ALA A 188 33.06 -19.87 -5.94
C ALA A 188 33.40 -18.66 -5.05
N PRO A 189 32.67 -18.45 -3.93
CA PRO A 189 33.04 -17.45 -2.95
C PRO A 189 34.42 -17.76 -2.35
N HIS A 190 35.26 -16.73 -2.19
CA HIS A 190 36.54 -16.90 -1.52
C HIS A 190 36.36 -17.06 0.00
N ARG A 191 37.36 -17.63 0.67
CA ARG A 191 37.30 -17.91 2.11
C ARG A 191 36.97 -16.67 2.95
N GLN A 192 37.50 -15.51 2.55
CA GLN A 192 37.31 -14.23 3.24
C GLN A 192 35.92 -13.61 2.99
N GLU A 193 35.29 -13.97 1.88
CA GLU A 193 33.99 -13.43 1.45
C GLU A 193 32.81 -14.19 2.07
N LEU A 194 32.99 -15.49 2.37
CA LEU A 194 31.93 -16.34 2.93
C LEU A 194 31.31 -15.77 4.21
N TYR A 195 32.09 -15.07 5.03
CA TYR A 195 31.59 -14.39 6.23
C TYR A 195 30.43 -13.42 5.93
N TYR A 196 30.44 -12.76 4.78
CA TYR A 196 29.48 -11.72 4.40
C TYR A 196 28.22 -12.26 3.70
N LEU A 197 28.23 -13.52 3.26
CA LEU A 197 27.18 -14.13 2.44
C LEU A 197 26.10 -14.84 3.26
N ALA A 198 26.18 -14.78 4.59
CA ALA A 198 25.16 -15.32 5.47
C ALA A 198 24.90 -14.37 6.65
N HIS A 199 23.63 -14.21 7.00
CA HIS A 199 23.20 -13.43 8.16
C HIS A 199 21.88 -13.99 8.70
N VAL A 200 21.44 -13.48 9.84
CA VAL A 200 20.16 -13.83 10.47
C VAL A 200 19.17 -12.68 10.31
N ARG A 201 17.93 -13.02 9.97
CA ARG A 201 16.79 -12.11 9.83
C ARG A 201 15.76 -12.46 10.90
N ASP A 202 15.54 -11.56 11.85
CA ASP A 202 14.55 -11.70 12.92
C ASP A 202 13.36 -10.79 12.64
N VAL A 203 12.16 -11.36 12.62
CA VAL A 203 10.90 -10.67 12.27
C VAL A 203 10.01 -10.64 13.50
N ASP A 204 9.69 -9.44 13.99
CA ASP A 204 8.91 -9.26 15.22
C ASP A 204 7.39 -9.35 15.00
N GLU A 205 6.90 -8.80 13.90
CA GLU A 205 5.48 -8.79 13.52
C GLU A 205 5.27 -9.42 12.14
N PRO A 206 4.29 -10.34 12.01
CA PRO A 206 4.05 -10.96 10.73
C PRO A 206 3.41 -9.98 9.74
N LYS A 207 3.91 -9.94 8.50
CA LYS A 207 3.38 -9.08 7.43
C LYS A 207 3.36 -9.84 6.12
N LEU A 208 2.21 -9.87 5.45
CA LEU A 208 2.08 -10.39 4.09
C LEU A 208 2.62 -9.33 3.12
N MET A 209 3.61 -9.70 2.33
CA MET A 209 4.20 -8.89 1.27
C MET A 209 3.43 -9.07 -0.05
N ALA A 210 3.61 -8.15 -0.99
CA ALA A 210 2.91 -8.15 -2.29
C ALA A 210 3.39 -9.23 -3.27
N ASP A 211 4.62 -9.71 -3.12
CA ASP A 211 5.15 -10.89 -3.83
C ASP A 211 4.58 -12.22 -3.30
N GLY A 212 3.75 -12.16 -2.25
CA GLY A 212 3.19 -13.32 -1.57
C GLY A 212 4.09 -13.89 -0.46
N GLU A 213 5.27 -13.30 -0.18
CA GLU A 213 6.07 -13.66 0.99
C GLU A 213 5.30 -13.30 2.26
N ILE A 214 5.01 -14.30 3.09
CA ILE A 214 4.55 -14.04 4.45
C ILE A 214 5.80 -13.93 5.30
N LEU A 215 6.17 -12.71 5.72
CA LEU A 215 7.08 -12.55 6.84
C LEU A 215 6.36 -13.13 8.05
N ILE A 216 6.69 -14.36 8.44
CA ILE A 216 6.17 -14.99 9.64
C ILE A 216 7.04 -14.49 10.79
N LYS A 217 6.43 -14.21 11.94
CA LYS A 217 7.18 -13.92 13.16
C LYS A 217 8.16 -15.07 13.46
N GLY A 218 9.45 -14.74 13.58
CA GLY A 218 10.48 -15.71 13.88
C GLY A 218 11.87 -15.30 13.40
N THR A 219 12.84 -16.12 13.79
CA THR A 219 14.26 -15.92 13.48
C THR A 219 14.67 -16.90 12.39
N PHE A 220 15.19 -16.38 11.27
CA PHE A 220 15.59 -17.14 10.09
C PHE A 220 17.05 -16.88 9.75
N SER A 221 17.70 -17.82 9.05
CA SER A 221 18.99 -17.52 8.41
C SER A 221 18.79 -17.26 6.93
N VAL A 222 19.53 -16.29 6.40
CA VAL A 222 19.52 -15.94 4.97
C VAL A 222 20.92 -16.17 4.43
N VAL A 223 21.01 -16.91 3.33
CA VAL A 223 22.26 -17.12 2.59
C VAL A 223 22.10 -16.49 1.21
N THR A 224 23.00 -15.58 0.87
CA THR A 224 23.02 -14.86 -0.42
C THR A 224 24.09 -15.43 -1.34
N ALA A 225 23.85 -15.38 -2.65
CA ALA A 225 24.87 -15.67 -3.64
C ALA A 225 25.83 -14.49 -3.79
N ASN A 226 27.00 -14.73 -4.39
CA ASN A 226 27.98 -13.71 -4.78
C ASN A 226 27.92 -13.38 -6.27
N ARG A 227 26.99 -13.93 -7.04
CA ARG A 227 26.91 -13.77 -8.50
C ARG A 227 25.53 -13.27 -8.91
N PHE A 228 25.50 -12.29 -9.82
CA PHE A 228 24.29 -11.76 -10.43
C PHE A 228 23.93 -12.56 -11.68
N PRO A 229 22.63 -12.83 -11.97
CA PRO A 229 22.19 -13.49 -13.19
C PRO A 229 22.26 -12.53 -14.38
N ARG A 230 23.49 -12.19 -14.82
CA ARG A 230 23.70 -11.23 -15.91
C ARG A 230 23.57 -11.89 -17.29
N GLY A 231 22.61 -11.40 -18.06
CA GLY A 231 22.33 -11.85 -19.42
C GLY A 231 21.03 -12.65 -19.49
N GLU A 232 20.42 -12.68 -20.68
CA GLU A 232 19.21 -13.45 -20.90
C GLU A 232 19.50 -14.96 -20.82
N GLY A 233 18.61 -15.70 -20.16
CA GLY A 233 18.63 -17.17 -20.13
C GLY A 233 18.23 -17.78 -18.79
N ASP A 234 18.36 -19.10 -18.73
CA ASP A 234 18.03 -19.90 -17.55
C ASP A 234 19.24 -20.02 -16.61
N TYR A 235 18.95 -19.92 -15.31
CA TYR A 235 19.92 -20.00 -14.23
C TYR A 235 19.52 -21.06 -13.21
N ALA A 236 20.51 -21.86 -12.80
CA ALA A 236 20.40 -22.87 -11.75
C ALA A 236 21.10 -22.37 -10.48
N VAL A 237 20.39 -22.43 -9.35
CA VAL A 237 20.92 -22.10 -8.03
C VAL A 237 21.09 -23.38 -7.21
N HIS A 238 22.26 -23.56 -6.62
CA HIS A 238 22.56 -24.68 -5.74
C HIS A 238 23.08 -24.18 -4.40
N LEU A 239 22.42 -24.60 -3.31
CA LEU A 239 22.97 -24.50 -1.96
C LEU A 239 23.96 -25.66 -1.79
N VAL A 240 25.25 -25.35 -1.74
CA VAL A 240 26.34 -26.34 -1.70
C VAL A 240 27.01 -26.42 -0.35
N SER A 241 27.49 -27.62 0.00
CA SER A 241 28.40 -27.81 1.14
C SER A 241 29.84 -27.49 0.71
N LEU A 242 30.52 -26.64 1.47
CA LEU A 242 31.95 -26.32 1.29
C LEU A 242 32.86 -27.07 2.27
N GLU A 243 32.30 -28.03 3.02
CA GLU A 243 33.08 -28.84 3.96
C GLU A 243 34.16 -29.65 3.21
N GLY A 244 35.41 -29.56 3.67
CA GLY A 244 36.53 -30.30 3.07
C GLY A 244 37.18 -29.62 1.85
N PHE A 245 36.76 -28.42 1.45
CA PHE A 245 37.37 -27.64 0.36
C PHE A 245 38.33 -26.55 0.83
N ASP A 246 38.74 -26.60 2.10
CA ASP A 246 39.48 -25.56 2.82
C ASP A 246 40.64 -24.95 2.01
N LYS A 247 41.45 -25.77 1.33
CA LYS A 247 42.65 -25.35 0.60
C LYS A 247 42.38 -24.77 -0.79
N HIS A 248 41.16 -24.92 -1.31
CA HIS A 248 40.84 -24.70 -2.72
C HIS A 248 39.92 -23.50 -2.96
N LEU A 249 39.28 -22.97 -1.92
CA LEU A 249 38.38 -21.80 -2.00
C LEU A 249 39.08 -20.49 -2.41
N ASP A 250 40.40 -20.40 -2.26
CA ASP A 250 41.17 -19.22 -2.67
C ASP A 250 41.60 -19.28 -4.15
N GLY A 251 41.06 -20.25 -4.93
CA GLY A 251 41.26 -20.37 -6.38
C GLY A 251 42.40 -21.30 -6.81
N GLU A 252 43.16 -21.85 -5.85
CA GLU A 252 44.26 -22.79 -6.13
C GLU A 252 43.74 -24.24 -6.22
N LEU A 253 43.48 -24.70 -7.46
CA LEU A 253 43.14 -26.10 -7.75
C LEU A 253 44.40 -26.90 -8.15
N PRO A 254 44.49 -28.21 -7.81
CA PRO A 254 45.56 -29.07 -8.29
C PRO A 254 45.56 -29.17 -9.83
N PRO A 255 46.73 -29.22 -10.50
CA PRO A 255 46.84 -29.04 -11.95
C PRO A 255 46.21 -30.15 -12.82
N LYS A 256 45.84 -31.30 -12.23
CA LYS A 256 45.18 -32.42 -12.93
C LYS A 256 43.65 -32.40 -12.82
N VAL A 257 43.09 -31.53 -11.97
CA VAL A 257 41.67 -31.49 -11.68
C VAL A 257 40.93 -30.77 -12.81
N GLU A 258 40.00 -31.48 -13.43
CA GLU A 258 39.11 -30.94 -14.46
C GLU A 258 37.76 -30.50 -13.89
N ARG A 259 37.29 -31.16 -12.81
CA ARG A 259 35.98 -30.91 -12.20
C ARG A 259 36.06 -30.97 -10.67
N VAL A 260 35.26 -30.14 -10.02
CA VAL A 260 35.08 -30.12 -8.56
C VAL A 260 33.70 -30.67 -8.25
N ARG A 261 33.63 -31.75 -7.48
CA ARG A 261 32.36 -32.40 -7.12
C ARG A 261 31.87 -31.84 -5.79
N LEU A 262 30.73 -31.16 -5.83
CA LEU A 262 30.13 -30.54 -4.65
C LEU A 262 28.83 -31.26 -4.26
N VAL A 263 28.54 -31.29 -2.97
CA VAL A 263 27.23 -31.72 -2.48
C VAL A 263 26.25 -30.57 -2.65
N SER A 264 25.15 -30.81 -3.35
CA SER A 264 24.02 -29.88 -3.47
C SER A 264 22.93 -30.28 -2.49
N LEU A 265 22.76 -29.49 -1.42
CA LEU A 265 21.77 -29.73 -0.38
C LEU A 265 20.37 -29.32 -0.81
N TRP A 266 20.29 -28.28 -1.64
CA TRP A 266 19.04 -27.77 -2.21
C TRP A 266 19.33 -27.10 -3.55
N SER A 267 18.37 -27.15 -4.46
CA SER A 267 18.49 -26.53 -5.77
C SER A 267 17.14 -26.01 -6.30
N TRP A 268 17.21 -24.99 -7.16
CA TRP A 268 16.08 -24.50 -7.95
C TRP A 268 16.57 -23.67 -9.14
N SER A 269 15.71 -23.47 -10.13
CA SER A 269 16.00 -22.65 -11.32
C SER A 269 15.02 -21.49 -11.49
N PHE A 270 15.43 -20.49 -12.25
CA PHE A 270 14.63 -19.36 -12.71
C PHE A 270 15.18 -18.84 -14.05
N ARG A 271 14.41 -18.02 -14.75
CA ARG A 271 14.80 -17.39 -16.01
C ARG A 271 15.01 -15.89 -15.80
N ASN A 272 16.14 -15.39 -16.27
CA ASN A 272 16.38 -13.94 -16.37
C ASN A 272 16.02 -13.48 -17.79
N ASP A 273 15.03 -12.60 -17.90
CA ASP A 273 14.61 -11.96 -19.15
C ASP A 273 14.55 -10.44 -18.97
N PRO A 274 15.63 -9.72 -19.34
CA PRO A 274 15.64 -8.25 -19.31
C PRO A 274 14.59 -7.59 -20.23
N ALA A 275 14.06 -8.31 -21.23
CA ALA A 275 13.03 -7.79 -22.13
C ALA A 275 11.60 -7.95 -21.57
N ALA A 276 11.42 -8.84 -20.59
CA ALA A 276 10.19 -8.98 -19.82
C ALA A 276 10.08 -7.94 -18.67
N ALA A 277 11.05 -7.03 -18.54
CA ALA A 277 11.11 -6.05 -17.47
C ALA A 277 9.90 -5.11 -17.46
N PHE A 278 9.13 -5.15 -16.38
CA PHE A 278 8.20 -4.08 -16.04
C PHE A 278 9.01 -2.89 -15.50
N ASP A 279 9.22 -1.88 -16.34
CA ASP A 279 9.98 -0.67 -15.99
C ASP A 279 9.17 0.27 -15.07
N ALA A 280 8.88 -0.21 -13.85
CA ALA A 280 8.20 0.58 -12.83
C ALA A 280 8.91 1.92 -12.52
N PRO A 281 10.26 1.99 -12.41
CA PRO A 281 10.96 3.26 -12.19
C PRO A 281 10.73 4.25 -13.32
N GLY A 282 10.86 3.81 -14.58
CA GLY A 282 10.64 4.65 -15.74
C GLY A 282 9.19 5.12 -15.85
N ILE A 283 8.22 4.25 -15.53
CA ILE A 283 6.80 4.64 -15.47
C ILE A 283 6.57 5.71 -14.40
N LEU A 284 7.02 5.50 -13.16
CA LEU A 284 6.91 6.49 -12.08
C LEU A 284 7.52 7.85 -12.47
N ALA A 285 8.69 7.84 -13.09
CA ALA A 285 9.36 9.03 -13.57
C ALA A 285 8.53 9.74 -14.66
N ASN A 286 7.96 8.99 -15.61
CA ASN A 286 7.12 9.52 -16.69
C ASN A 286 5.80 10.11 -16.18
N LEU A 287 5.20 9.55 -15.13
CA LEU A 287 3.97 10.07 -14.52
C LEU A 287 4.14 11.51 -14.02
N VAL A 288 5.31 11.83 -13.48
CA VAL A 288 5.61 13.15 -12.89
C VAL A 288 6.39 14.08 -13.83
N ALA A 289 7.04 13.55 -14.87
CA ALA A 289 7.88 14.31 -15.81
C ALA A 289 7.26 15.60 -16.36
N PRO A 290 5.95 15.66 -16.72
CA PRO A 290 5.31 16.90 -17.16
C PRO A 290 5.40 18.04 -16.14
N GLY A 291 5.39 17.70 -14.84
CA GLY A 291 5.52 18.64 -13.74
C GLY A 291 6.90 19.30 -13.61
N ASN A 292 7.94 18.69 -14.19
CA ASN A 292 9.33 19.20 -14.16
C ASN A 292 9.47 20.52 -14.92
N THR A 293 8.73 20.67 -16.03
CA THR A 293 8.76 21.88 -16.84
C THR A 293 7.82 22.95 -16.29
N ASP A 294 6.61 22.55 -15.91
CA ASP A 294 5.59 23.40 -15.31
C ASP A 294 4.71 22.55 -14.40
N ALA A 295 4.64 22.92 -13.13
CA ALA A 295 3.84 22.21 -12.15
C ALA A 295 2.35 22.17 -12.53
N GLU A 296 1.85 23.15 -13.28
CA GLU A 296 0.48 23.15 -13.74
C GLU A 296 0.18 22.08 -14.78
N ASN A 297 1.20 21.46 -15.38
CA ASN A 297 1.01 20.33 -16.29
C ASN A 297 0.49 19.09 -15.55
N LEU A 298 0.59 19.03 -14.22
CA LEU A 298 -0.02 17.99 -13.40
C LEU A 298 -1.46 18.33 -13.00
N ALA A 299 -2.01 19.48 -13.38
CA ALA A 299 -3.40 19.81 -13.05
C ALA A 299 -4.38 19.05 -13.96
N LEU A 300 -5.51 18.58 -13.40
CA LEU A 300 -6.56 17.92 -14.19
C LEU A 300 -7.29 18.93 -15.09
N ARG A 301 -6.80 19.10 -16.32
CA ARG A 301 -7.39 19.97 -17.34
C ARG A 301 -7.10 19.46 -18.75
N MET A 302 -7.84 19.97 -19.70
CA MET A 302 -7.57 19.70 -21.12
C MET A 302 -6.19 20.24 -21.51
N PRO A 303 -5.37 19.46 -22.24
CA PRO A 303 -4.11 19.97 -22.76
C PRO A 303 -4.38 21.14 -23.69
N ARG A 304 -3.51 22.16 -23.63
CA ARG A 304 -3.60 23.31 -24.54
C ARG A 304 -3.54 22.78 -25.98
N PRO A 305 -4.47 23.18 -26.86
CA PRO A 305 -4.45 22.72 -28.25
C PRO A 305 -3.12 23.09 -28.91
N ALA A 306 -2.49 22.14 -29.61
CA ALA A 306 -1.20 22.37 -30.30
C ALA A 306 -1.30 23.52 -31.34
N ASN A 307 -2.49 23.71 -31.93
CA ASN A 307 -2.77 24.75 -32.91
C ASN A 307 -3.26 26.07 -32.28
N ALA A 308 -3.11 26.25 -30.96
CA ALA A 308 -3.54 27.48 -30.29
C ALA A 308 -2.74 28.67 -30.84
N PRO A 309 -3.41 29.77 -31.25
CA PRO A 309 -2.73 30.92 -31.83
C PRO A 309 -1.79 31.57 -30.79
N GLY A 310 -0.61 32.01 -31.25
CA GLY A 310 0.34 32.73 -30.40
C GLY A 310 -0.15 34.12 -29.95
N SER A 311 -1.14 34.68 -30.65
CA SER A 311 -1.82 35.93 -30.29
C SER A 311 -3.33 35.72 -30.47
N PRO A 312 -4.02 35.23 -29.43
CA PRO A 312 -5.45 34.91 -29.52
C PRO A 312 -6.30 36.19 -29.61
N SER A 313 -7.39 36.13 -30.37
CA SER A 313 -8.50 37.08 -30.29
C SER A 313 -9.18 37.01 -28.91
N ALA A 314 -10.03 37.99 -28.58
CA ALA A 314 -10.73 38.02 -27.29
C ALA A 314 -11.56 36.74 -27.03
N ALA A 315 -12.25 36.21 -28.05
CA ALA A 315 -13.03 34.98 -27.94
C ALA A 315 -12.15 33.74 -27.79
N GLU A 316 -11.02 33.68 -28.49
CA GLU A 316 -10.05 32.58 -28.35
C GLU A 316 -9.36 32.60 -26.98
N ALA A 317 -9.01 33.79 -26.48
CA ALA A 317 -8.46 33.95 -25.13
C ALA A 317 -9.46 33.50 -24.06
N TYR A 318 -10.74 33.85 -24.21
CA TYR A 318 -11.80 33.35 -23.34
C TYR A 318 -11.94 31.82 -23.38
N ALA A 319 -11.93 31.22 -24.57
CA ALA A 319 -12.03 29.75 -24.70
C ALA A 319 -10.81 29.05 -24.07
N LEU A 320 -9.59 29.56 -24.30
CA LEU A 320 -8.37 29.04 -23.69
C LEU A 320 -8.40 29.17 -22.16
N GLU A 321 -8.91 30.27 -21.62
CA GLU A 321 -9.09 30.47 -20.18
C GLU A 321 -10.11 29.48 -19.60
N ARG A 322 -11.24 29.23 -20.28
CA ARG A 322 -12.22 28.23 -19.82
C ARG A 322 -11.62 26.82 -19.81
N LEU A 323 -10.84 26.44 -20.82
CA LEU A 323 -10.11 25.16 -20.83
C LEU A 323 -9.09 25.09 -19.69
N HIS A 324 -8.37 26.18 -19.43
CA HIS A 324 -7.40 26.30 -18.32
C HIS A 324 -8.07 26.10 -16.94
N LEU A 325 -9.30 26.60 -16.79
CA LEU A 325 -10.14 26.43 -15.59
C LEU A 325 -10.82 25.06 -15.48
N GLY A 326 -10.56 24.15 -16.43
CA GLY A 326 -11.05 22.77 -16.44
C GLY A 326 -12.41 22.57 -17.11
N TYR A 327 -12.96 23.58 -17.79
CA TYR A 327 -14.21 23.43 -18.54
C TYR A 327 -13.98 22.72 -19.88
N VAL A 328 -14.97 21.94 -20.30
CA VAL A 328 -15.01 21.28 -21.62
C VAL A 328 -16.28 21.73 -22.34
N PRO A 329 -16.22 22.03 -23.65
CA PRO A 329 -17.40 22.36 -24.42
C PRO A 329 -18.24 21.09 -24.65
N VAL A 330 -19.52 21.15 -24.33
CA VAL A 330 -20.47 20.05 -24.52
C VAL A 330 -21.63 20.49 -25.43
N PRO A 331 -22.16 19.60 -26.28
CA PRO A 331 -23.40 19.87 -26.99
C PRO A 331 -24.53 20.13 -25.99
N HIS A 332 -25.27 21.21 -26.18
CA HIS A 332 -26.38 21.60 -25.30
C HIS A 332 -27.64 21.88 -26.10
N ARG A 333 -28.76 21.38 -25.61
CA ARG A 333 -30.09 21.64 -26.16
C ARG A 333 -30.96 22.28 -25.08
N PRO A 334 -31.13 23.61 -25.09
CA PRO A 334 -32.05 24.28 -24.17
C PRO A 334 -33.50 23.89 -24.46
N ILE A 335 -34.42 24.28 -23.57
CA ILE A 335 -35.86 23.98 -23.69
C ILE A 335 -36.49 24.56 -24.96
N THR A 336 -35.87 25.60 -25.54
CA THR A 336 -36.26 26.19 -26.83
C THR A 336 -36.02 25.24 -28.02
N GLY A 337 -35.24 24.19 -27.82
CA GLY A 337 -34.99 23.13 -28.81
C GLY A 337 -33.84 23.39 -29.77
N GLU A 338 -33.16 24.54 -29.64
CA GLU A 338 -32.00 24.94 -30.45
C GLU A 338 -30.79 24.02 -30.22
N HIS A 339 -29.94 23.86 -31.23
CA HIS A 339 -28.67 23.14 -31.11
C HIS A 339 -27.57 24.16 -30.84
N THR A 340 -27.06 24.18 -29.61
CA THR A 340 -25.97 25.07 -29.18
C THR A 340 -24.91 24.28 -28.42
N TYR A 341 -23.93 24.95 -27.86
CA TYR A 341 -22.95 24.39 -26.93
C TYR A 341 -23.05 25.09 -25.58
N ALA A 342 -22.59 24.38 -24.54
CA ALA A 342 -22.44 24.91 -23.21
C ALA A 342 -21.08 24.50 -22.64
N TRP A 343 -20.62 25.19 -21.61
CA TRP A 343 -19.51 24.76 -20.81
C TRP A 343 -19.98 23.77 -19.76
N TYR A 344 -19.24 22.68 -19.61
CA TYR A 344 -19.40 21.74 -18.51
C TYR A 344 -18.06 21.50 -17.82
N ARG A 345 -18.11 21.42 -16.49
CA ARG A 345 -16.99 21.02 -15.64
C ARG A 345 -17.52 20.09 -14.55
N GLY A 346 -16.77 19.02 -14.30
CA GLY A 346 -17.04 18.12 -13.19
C GLY A 346 -16.68 18.73 -11.83
N PRO A 347 -16.75 17.95 -10.74
CA PRO A 347 -16.29 18.39 -9.42
C PRO A 347 -14.77 18.54 -9.34
N PHE A 348 -14.00 17.90 -10.22
CA PHE A 348 -12.54 17.94 -10.19
C PHE A 348 -12.03 19.16 -10.96
N THR A 349 -11.51 20.14 -10.24
CA THR A 349 -11.07 21.43 -10.78
C THR A 349 -9.54 21.55 -10.70
N PRO A 350 -8.86 22.04 -11.76
CA PRO A 350 -7.40 22.20 -11.75
C PRO A 350 -6.93 23.27 -10.76
N LEU A 351 -7.80 24.25 -10.48
CA LEU A 351 -7.57 25.39 -9.61
C LEU A 351 -8.69 25.48 -8.57
N THR A 352 -8.56 26.36 -7.58
CA THR A 352 -9.69 26.67 -6.68
C THR A 352 -10.89 27.12 -7.51
N ALA A 353 -12.04 26.48 -7.30
CA ALA A 353 -13.26 26.82 -8.00
C ALA A 353 -13.57 28.32 -7.83
N GLN A 354 -13.98 28.97 -8.92
CA GLN A 354 -14.33 30.39 -8.90
C GLN A 354 -15.56 30.62 -8.03
N GLU A 355 -15.60 31.75 -7.33
CA GLU A 355 -16.80 32.18 -6.64
C GLU A 355 -17.91 32.44 -7.66
N ILE A 356 -19.04 31.77 -7.46
CA ILE A 356 -20.26 31.97 -8.25
C ILE A 356 -21.34 32.61 -7.39
N PRO A 357 -22.39 33.21 -8.00
CA PRO A 357 -23.55 33.66 -7.25
C PRO A 357 -24.10 32.53 -6.36
N ALA A 358 -24.50 32.88 -5.14
CA ALA A 358 -24.94 31.90 -4.15
C ALA A 358 -26.10 31.04 -4.70
N LEU A 359 -25.81 29.76 -4.91
CA LEU A 359 -26.81 28.75 -5.26
C LEU A 359 -27.59 28.37 -4.00
N ASP A 360 -28.91 28.54 -4.03
CA ASP A 360 -29.76 28.07 -2.93
C ASP A 360 -29.91 26.56 -2.98
N THR A 361 -28.98 25.82 -2.37
CA THR A 361 -29.07 24.36 -2.17
C THR A 361 -29.82 24.00 -0.88
N SER A 362 -30.27 25.02 -0.14
CA SER A 362 -30.92 24.88 1.17
C SER A 362 -32.42 24.62 1.06
N SER A 363 -33.06 25.11 -0.01
CA SER A 363 -34.44 24.84 -0.35
C SER A 363 -34.57 23.73 -1.40
N ALA A 364 -35.78 23.19 -1.55
CA ALA A 364 -36.05 22.14 -2.52
C ALA A 364 -36.52 22.70 -3.86
N HIS A 365 -35.88 22.25 -4.94
CA HIS A 365 -36.15 22.70 -6.30
C HIS A 365 -36.88 21.64 -7.12
N THR A 366 -37.60 22.07 -8.15
CA THR A 366 -38.32 21.17 -9.05
C THR A 366 -37.74 21.16 -10.47
N THR A 367 -37.00 22.19 -10.86
CA THR A 367 -36.32 22.34 -12.15
C THR A 367 -34.83 22.57 -11.94
N ALA A 368 -34.01 22.28 -12.96
CA ALA A 368 -32.55 22.50 -12.90
C ALA A 368 -32.14 23.97 -13.15
N ASP A 369 -33.10 24.81 -13.58
CA ASP A 369 -32.85 26.18 -14.03
C ASP A 369 -32.28 27.09 -12.94
N PHE A 370 -32.56 26.81 -11.67
CA PHE A 370 -31.99 27.55 -10.55
C PHE A 370 -30.45 27.45 -10.48
N ALA A 371 -29.89 26.40 -11.08
CA ALA A 371 -28.46 26.11 -11.10
C ALA A 371 -27.79 26.34 -12.47
N LEU A 372 -28.52 26.90 -13.45
CA LEU A 372 -27.94 27.31 -14.73
C LEU A 372 -27.23 28.66 -14.59
N VAL A 373 -25.97 28.71 -15.03
CA VAL A 373 -25.19 29.94 -15.04
C VAL A 373 -25.09 30.44 -16.48
N TYR A 374 -25.42 31.71 -16.71
CA TYR A 374 -25.40 32.33 -18.04
C TYR A 374 -24.33 33.41 -18.13
N ASP A 375 -23.34 33.19 -18.99
CA ASP A 375 -22.32 34.20 -19.29
C ASP A 375 -22.89 35.21 -20.30
N ARG A 376 -23.23 36.40 -19.79
CA ARG A 376 -23.81 37.49 -20.58
C ARG A 376 -22.83 38.08 -21.61
N THR A 377 -21.53 37.93 -21.40
CA THR A 377 -20.49 38.54 -22.26
C THR A 377 -20.39 37.80 -23.58
N TYR A 378 -20.42 36.46 -23.52
CA TYR A 378 -20.25 35.59 -24.69
C TYR A 378 -21.53 34.84 -25.10
N GLY A 379 -22.61 34.93 -24.31
CA GLY A 379 -23.90 34.32 -24.62
C GLY A 379 -23.92 32.80 -24.50
N VAL A 380 -23.07 32.23 -23.63
CA VAL A 380 -22.90 30.78 -23.46
C VAL A 380 -23.37 30.37 -22.06
N PHE A 381 -23.99 29.20 -21.96
CA PHE A 381 -24.37 28.62 -20.68
C PHE A 381 -23.23 27.82 -20.07
N ASP A 382 -23.14 27.86 -18.75
CA ASP A 382 -22.42 26.90 -17.92
C ASP A 382 -23.46 26.01 -17.22
N VAL A 383 -23.45 24.73 -17.62
CA VAL A 383 -24.42 23.73 -17.19
C VAL A 383 -23.91 22.87 -16.04
N SER A 384 -22.72 23.17 -15.49
CA SER A 384 -22.02 22.29 -14.53
C SER A 384 -22.87 21.97 -13.29
N TYR A 385 -23.43 22.98 -12.64
CA TYR A 385 -24.23 22.81 -11.41
C TYR A 385 -25.64 22.26 -11.70
N ALA A 386 -26.28 22.69 -12.80
CA ALA A 386 -27.56 22.14 -13.24
C ALA A 386 -27.45 20.65 -13.60
N ALA A 387 -26.36 20.25 -14.24
CA ALA A 387 -26.04 18.86 -14.54
C ALA A 387 -25.75 18.07 -13.26
N ALA A 388 -24.99 18.61 -12.31
CA ALA A 388 -24.73 17.99 -11.00
C ALA A 388 -26.04 17.71 -10.24
N TRP A 389 -26.93 18.71 -10.14
CA TRP A 389 -28.22 18.55 -9.50
C TRP A 389 -29.10 17.51 -10.20
N THR A 390 -29.14 17.54 -11.53
CA THR A 390 -29.89 16.55 -12.31
C THR A 390 -29.32 15.15 -12.11
N LEU A 391 -28.00 15.01 -12.09
CA LEU A 391 -27.30 13.76 -11.83
C LEU A 391 -27.66 13.20 -10.46
N GLY A 392 -27.64 14.04 -9.42
CA GLY A 392 -28.03 13.65 -8.07
C GLY A 392 -29.43 13.07 -8.00
N ARG A 393 -30.39 13.69 -8.71
CA ARG A 393 -31.75 13.15 -8.85
C ARG A 393 -31.77 11.81 -9.56
N THR A 394 -31.03 11.68 -10.66
CA THR A 394 -31.02 10.43 -11.45
C THR A 394 -30.39 9.27 -10.69
N VAL A 395 -29.28 9.49 -9.98
CA VAL A 395 -28.63 8.45 -9.17
C VAL A 395 -29.52 8.06 -7.99
N ALA A 396 -30.16 9.03 -7.35
CA ALA A 396 -31.12 8.78 -6.28
C ALA A 396 -32.36 7.99 -6.76
N LEU A 397 -32.86 8.26 -7.97
CA LEU A 397 -33.98 7.53 -8.57
C LEU A 397 -33.60 6.16 -9.11
N ALA A 398 -32.35 5.98 -9.53
CA ALA A 398 -31.83 4.70 -9.98
C ALA A 398 -31.71 3.68 -8.84
N ASP A 399 -31.64 4.15 -7.58
CA ASP A 399 -31.63 3.32 -6.38
C ASP A 399 -33.06 3.08 -5.85
N PRO A 400 -33.60 1.85 -5.98
CA PRO A 400 -34.98 1.56 -5.54
C PRO A 400 -35.16 1.67 -4.02
N SER A 401 -34.10 1.40 -3.26
CA SER A 401 -34.14 1.43 -1.79
C SER A 401 -34.22 2.87 -1.29
N TYR A 402 -33.39 3.75 -1.86
CA TYR A 402 -33.41 5.19 -1.58
C TYR A 402 -34.75 5.82 -1.98
N GLY A 403 -35.21 5.55 -3.21
CA GLY A 403 -36.48 6.07 -3.71
C GLY A 403 -37.69 5.69 -2.85
N LYS A 404 -37.72 4.45 -2.34
CA LYS A 404 -38.77 3.98 -1.43
C LYS A 404 -38.74 4.71 -0.08
N GLU A 405 -37.57 4.82 0.53
CA GLU A 405 -37.43 5.44 1.85
C GLU A 405 -37.67 6.95 1.82
N VAL A 406 -37.18 7.67 0.79
CA VAL A 406 -37.44 9.11 0.67
C VAL A 406 -38.92 9.39 0.46
N THR A 407 -39.59 8.60 -0.39
CA THR A 407 -41.04 8.73 -0.62
C THR A 407 -41.84 8.44 0.66
N ARG A 408 -41.44 7.41 1.41
CA ARG A 408 -42.07 7.05 2.69
C ARG A 408 -41.88 8.16 3.73
N ALA A 409 -40.65 8.66 3.91
CA ALA A 409 -40.33 9.73 4.85
C ALA A 409 -41.15 11.00 4.54
N ARG A 410 -41.20 11.40 3.26
CA ARG A 410 -42.02 12.55 2.82
C ARG A 410 -43.50 12.35 3.08
N ARG A 411 -44.05 11.17 2.78
CA ARG A 411 -45.45 10.86 3.05
C ARG A 411 -45.79 10.91 4.55
N GLU A 412 -44.92 10.37 5.40
CA GLU A 412 -45.08 10.39 6.86
C GLU A 412 -45.04 11.84 7.39
N LEU A 413 -44.09 12.66 6.91
CA LEU A 413 -43.99 14.09 7.24
C LEU A 413 -45.22 14.88 6.78
N ALA A 414 -45.65 14.72 5.52
CA ALA A 414 -46.81 15.41 4.98
C ALA A 414 -48.09 15.05 5.74
N ASN A 415 -48.32 13.77 6.05
CA ASN A 415 -49.47 13.33 6.84
C ASN A 415 -49.45 13.89 8.27
N THR A 416 -48.26 14.02 8.86
CA THR A 416 -48.09 14.60 10.20
C THR A 416 -48.36 16.10 10.18
N ALA A 417 -47.82 16.82 9.20
CA ALA A 417 -48.06 18.24 9.00
C ALA A 417 -49.54 18.54 8.73
N VAL A 418 -50.23 17.74 7.90
CA VAL A 418 -51.68 17.89 7.66
C VAL A 418 -52.48 17.72 8.96
N ARG A 419 -52.12 16.75 9.80
CA ARG A 419 -52.76 16.58 11.12
C ARG A 419 -52.51 17.76 12.06
N MET A 420 -51.29 18.28 12.09
CA MET A 420 -50.93 19.49 12.85
C MET A 420 -51.75 20.69 12.40
N MET A 421 -51.82 20.93 11.08
CA MET A 421 -52.60 22.02 10.49
C MET A 421 -54.10 21.91 10.80
N ALA A 422 -54.65 20.69 10.81
CA ALA A 422 -56.07 20.46 11.08
C ALA A 422 -56.50 20.83 12.51
N VAL A 423 -55.58 20.75 13.48
CA VAL A 423 -55.85 21.08 14.89
C VAL A 423 -55.20 22.40 15.32
N ALA A 424 -54.59 23.15 14.41
CA ALA A 424 -53.77 24.30 14.74
C ALA A 424 -54.52 25.43 15.47
N ASN A 425 -55.84 25.52 15.27
CA ASN A 425 -56.73 26.49 15.91
C ASN A 425 -57.31 26.08 17.26
N ASP A 426 -57.10 24.84 17.68
CA ASP A 426 -57.64 24.33 18.94
C ASP A 426 -56.50 24.29 19.96
N PRO A 427 -56.43 25.24 20.92
CA PRO A 427 -55.33 25.31 21.88
C PRO A 427 -55.17 24.03 22.71
N VAL A 428 -56.26 23.30 22.96
CA VAL A 428 -56.27 22.08 23.77
C VAL A 428 -55.76 20.89 22.97
N ARG A 429 -56.14 20.78 21.69
CA ARG A 429 -55.65 19.74 20.78
C ARG A 429 -54.28 20.06 20.19
N SER A 430 -53.90 21.33 20.14
CA SER A 430 -52.61 21.82 19.67
C SER A 430 -51.55 21.88 20.77
N ALA A 431 -51.92 21.72 22.04
CA ALA A 431 -51.00 21.54 23.16
C ALA A 431 -50.30 20.18 23.02
N VAL A 432 -49.26 20.14 22.20
CA VAL A 432 -48.45 18.95 21.94
C VAL A 432 -47.67 18.57 23.20
N ASP A 433 -48.00 17.40 23.77
CA ASP A 433 -47.05 16.62 24.59
C ASP A 433 -46.31 15.68 23.63
N VAL A 434 -45.00 15.82 23.52
CA VAL A 434 -44.13 14.84 22.85
C VAL A 434 -44.18 13.57 23.71
N SER A 435 -45.04 12.60 23.39
CA SER A 435 -45.02 11.32 24.10
C SER A 435 -43.72 10.59 23.76
N SER A 436 -42.83 10.49 24.74
CA SER A 436 -41.43 10.06 24.66
C SER A 436 -41.20 8.57 24.37
N ALA A 437 -42.20 7.83 23.87
CA ALA A 437 -42.06 6.40 23.60
C ALA A 437 -41.81 6.06 22.12
N ASP A 438 -42.55 6.68 21.17
CA ASP A 438 -42.52 6.23 19.76
C ASP A 438 -42.47 7.35 18.70
N GLY A 439 -42.46 8.64 19.08
CA GLY A 439 -42.21 9.78 18.17
C GLY A 439 -43.10 9.97 16.92
N THR A 440 -44.06 9.08 16.66
CA THR A 440 -44.70 8.92 15.34
C THR A 440 -46.20 9.20 15.33
N ARG A 441 -46.82 9.48 16.49
CA ARG A 441 -48.28 9.63 16.60
C ARG A 441 -48.69 10.97 17.19
N PHE A 442 -48.98 11.92 16.29
CA PHE A 442 -49.55 13.22 16.63
C PHE A 442 -51.02 13.11 17.07
N GLY A 443 -51.40 13.78 18.17
CA GLY A 443 -52.79 13.93 18.61
C GLY A 443 -53.34 12.80 19.50
N LEU A 444 -52.52 11.85 19.95
CA LEU A 444 -52.94 10.80 20.89
C LEU A 444 -52.61 11.11 22.35
N SER A 445 -52.05 12.27 22.69
CA SER A 445 -51.75 12.63 24.09
C SER A 445 -53.00 12.60 24.97
N ALA A 446 -54.14 13.08 24.47
CA ALA A 446 -55.42 12.98 25.17
C ALA A 446 -55.86 11.51 25.36
N LEU A 447 -55.66 10.65 24.37
CA LEU A 447 -56.00 9.23 24.45
C LEU A 447 -55.03 8.45 25.36
N ALA A 448 -53.75 8.81 25.34
CA ALA A 448 -52.71 8.28 26.21
C ALA A 448 -52.90 8.74 27.66
N ARG A 449 -53.32 9.99 27.89
CA ARG A 449 -53.78 10.50 29.20
C ARG A 449 -55.06 9.82 29.66
N LEU A 450 -55.96 9.48 28.73
CA LEU A 450 -57.19 8.75 29.02
C LEU A 450 -56.94 7.25 29.23
N ALA A 451 -55.82 6.71 28.75
CA ALA A 451 -55.38 5.33 28.99
C ALA A 451 -54.50 5.21 30.25
N ALA A 452 -53.66 6.21 30.52
CA ALA A 452 -52.84 6.31 31.73
C ALA A 452 -53.70 6.73 32.94
N ASN A 453 -53.41 6.19 34.12
CA ASN A 453 -54.11 6.45 35.39
C ASN A 453 -55.59 6.02 35.44
N ARG A 454 -55.85 4.72 35.62
CA ARG A 454 -57.21 4.15 35.83
C ARG A 454 -58.22 4.51 34.74
N GLY A 455 -57.74 4.85 33.54
CA GLY A 455 -58.50 5.28 32.36
C GLY A 455 -59.70 4.41 31.97
N GLY A 456 -59.54 3.09 32.06
CA GLY A 456 -60.63 2.15 31.83
C GLY A 456 -61.76 2.28 32.85
N ARG A 457 -61.43 2.57 34.12
CA ARG A 457 -62.40 2.80 35.20
C ARG A 457 -63.06 4.17 35.08
N THR A 458 -62.31 5.23 34.80
CA THR A 458 -62.86 6.57 34.64
C THR A 458 -63.77 6.69 33.41
N LEU A 459 -63.49 5.97 32.32
CA LEU A 459 -64.39 5.91 31.16
C LEU A 459 -65.67 5.13 31.49
N THR A 460 -65.58 3.97 32.17
CA THR A 460 -66.78 3.24 32.62
C THR A 460 -67.60 4.03 33.65
N ASP A 461 -66.94 4.76 34.56
CA ASP A 461 -67.59 5.61 35.56
C ASP A 461 -68.26 6.81 34.88
N ALA A 462 -67.63 7.40 33.85
CA ALA A 462 -68.21 8.48 33.05
C ALA A 462 -69.38 8.02 32.16
N LEU A 463 -69.31 6.81 31.60
CA LEU A 463 -70.42 6.20 30.84
C LEU A 463 -71.58 5.76 31.76
N GLY A 464 -71.29 5.44 33.02
CA GLY A 464 -72.29 5.10 34.04
C GLY A 464 -72.84 6.30 34.82
N ALA A 465 -72.23 7.49 34.69
CA ALA A 465 -72.71 8.70 35.33
C ALA A 465 -74.03 9.20 34.69
N PRO A 466 -74.97 9.76 35.48
CA PRO A 466 -76.21 10.30 34.93
C PRO A 466 -75.90 11.43 33.93
N GLN A 467 -76.48 11.34 32.73
CA GLN A 467 -76.30 12.39 31.72
C GLN A 467 -76.87 13.71 32.24
N LEU A 468 -76.03 14.74 32.29
CA LEU A 468 -76.49 16.10 32.57
C LEU A 468 -77.47 16.53 31.47
N PRO A 469 -78.51 17.32 31.80
CA PRO A 469 -79.41 17.89 30.81
C PRO A 469 -78.60 18.61 29.72
N GLN A 470 -78.94 18.38 28.45
CA GLN A 470 -78.17 18.88 27.30
C GLN A 470 -78.00 20.40 27.29
N GLU A 471 -78.89 21.13 27.99
CA GLU A 471 -78.82 22.59 28.18
C GLU A 471 -77.68 23.05 29.12
N ALA A 472 -77.15 22.18 29.97
CA ALA A 472 -76.06 22.49 30.91
C ALA A 472 -74.65 22.24 30.33
N VAL A 473 -74.56 21.66 29.12
CA VAL A 473 -73.30 21.45 28.42
C VAL A 473 -73.04 22.64 27.50
N PRO A 474 -71.97 23.44 27.72
CA PRO A 474 -71.61 24.51 26.80
C PRO A 474 -71.47 23.94 25.39
N GLY A 475 -72.20 24.51 24.42
CA GLY A 475 -72.05 24.13 23.01
C GLY A 475 -70.59 24.35 22.57
N PRO A 476 -70.05 23.51 21.66
CA PRO A 476 -68.70 23.69 21.17
C PRO A 476 -68.58 25.09 20.55
N VAL A 477 -67.69 25.91 21.11
CA VAL A 477 -67.39 27.23 20.54
C VAL A 477 -66.84 27.00 19.13
N PRO A 478 -67.47 27.53 18.07
CA PRO A 478 -66.96 27.38 16.72
C PRO A 478 -65.59 28.05 16.64
N LEU A 479 -64.53 27.26 16.53
CA LEU A 479 -63.21 27.79 16.24
C LEU A 479 -63.21 28.37 14.83
N ALA A 480 -62.67 29.58 14.67
CA ALA A 480 -62.45 30.15 13.34
C ALA A 480 -61.62 29.17 12.50
N ARG A 481 -61.88 29.05 11.20
CA ARG A 481 -61.04 28.24 10.31
C ARG A 481 -59.81 29.05 9.91
N LEU A 482 -58.60 28.52 10.09
CA LEU A 482 -57.38 29.14 9.58
C LEU A 482 -57.45 29.19 8.06
N SER A 483 -56.87 30.23 7.49
CA SER A 483 -56.53 30.20 6.07
C SER A 483 -55.49 29.11 5.82
N ARG A 484 -55.40 28.63 4.58
CA ARG A 484 -54.34 27.67 4.20
C ARG A 484 -52.93 28.26 4.39
N ALA A 485 -52.77 29.58 4.34
CA ALA A 485 -51.49 30.24 4.58
C ALA A 485 -51.14 30.20 6.07
N ASP A 486 -52.08 30.57 6.94
CA ASP A 486 -51.87 30.62 8.39
C ASP A 486 -51.69 29.22 8.98
N ALA A 487 -52.46 28.23 8.49
CA ALA A 487 -52.28 26.84 8.89
C ALA A 487 -50.88 26.33 8.55
N ARG A 488 -50.35 26.67 7.36
CA ARG A 488 -48.95 26.34 7.02
C ARG A 488 -47.97 27.15 7.86
N ALA A 489 -48.22 28.44 8.07
CA ALA A 489 -47.39 29.33 8.90
C ALA A 489 -47.13 28.70 10.26
N SER A 490 -48.19 28.16 10.86
CA SER A 490 -48.20 27.49 12.16
C SER A 490 -47.28 26.26 12.26
N LEU A 491 -46.80 25.68 11.16
CA LEU A 491 -45.84 24.56 11.20
C LEU A 491 -44.43 24.99 11.61
N ASP A 492 -44.12 26.29 11.51
CA ASP A 492 -42.83 26.83 11.91
C ASP A 492 -42.79 27.16 13.42
N ASP A 493 -43.88 26.96 14.17
CA ASP A 493 -43.88 27.03 15.63
C ASP A 493 -42.89 26.00 16.21
N ASP A 494 -42.04 26.41 17.18
CA ASP A 494 -40.93 25.59 17.70
C ASP A 494 -41.33 24.16 18.09
N SER A 495 -42.49 24.00 18.75
CA SER A 495 -43.00 22.68 19.17
C SER A 495 -43.37 21.76 18.00
N ARG A 496 -43.94 22.31 16.94
CA ARG A 496 -44.33 21.55 15.73
C ARG A 496 -43.13 21.30 14.84
N ALA A 497 -42.22 22.27 14.71
CA ALA A 497 -40.96 22.11 14.01
C ALA A 497 -40.11 20.99 14.66
N ALA A 498 -40.04 20.94 15.99
CA ALA A 498 -39.36 19.87 16.74
C ALA A 498 -40.03 18.50 16.53
N ALA A 499 -41.36 18.43 16.51
CA ALA A 499 -42.09 17.20 16.25
C ALA A 499 -41.86 16.68 14.80
N LEU A 500 -41.88 17.58 13.81
CA LEU A 500 -41.54 17.23 12.43
C LEU A 500 -40.08 16.77 12.28
N LEU A 501 -39.16 17.41 12.99
CA LEU A 501 -37.76 16.97 13.05
C LEU A 501 -37.62 15.58 13.67
N SER A 502 -38.35 15.27 14.75
CA SER A 502 -38.35 13.94 15.37
C SER A 502 -38.81 12.85 14.40
N VAL A 503 -39.89 13.11 13.65
CA VAL A 503 -40.38 12.19 12.61
C VAL A 503 -39.35 12.03 11.49
N ALA A 504 -38.72 13.11 11.06
CA ALA A 504 -37.67 13.07 10.04
C ALA A 504 -36.46 12.25 10.50
N SER A 505 -35.97 12.47 11.73
CA SER A 505 -34.83 11.76 12.30
C SER A 505 -35.03 10.25 12.38
N HIS A 506 -36.26 9.78 12.66
CA HIS A 506 -36.56 8.34 12.66
C HIS A 506 -36.36 7.66 11.30
N ARG A 507 -36.42 8.43 10.19
CA ARG A 507 -36.27 7.93 8.82
C ARG A 507 -34.98 8.38 8.14
N ALA A 508 -34.15 9.17 8.82
CA ALA A 508 -33.01 9.83 8.20
C ALA A 508 -31.79 8.91 8.01
N GLY A 509 -31.66 7.81 8.78
CA GLY A 509 -30.45 6.96 8.78
C GLY A 509 -30.04 6.47 7.39
N ALA A 510 -30.86 5.64 6.74
CA ALA A 510 -30.56 5.10 5.41
C ALA A 510 -30.42 6.20 4.33
N LEU A 511 -31.12 7.32 4.49
CA LEU A 511 -31.00 8.46 3.58
C LEU A 511 -29.66 9.19 3.78
N ALA A 512 -29.18 9.29 5.02
CA ALA A 512 -27.90 9.91 5.35
C ALA A 512 -26.73 9.07 4.83
N ASP A 513 -26.74 7.75 5.04
CA ASP A 513 -25.70 6.83 4.55
C ASP A 513 -25.53 6.96 3.03
N ARG A 514 -26.65 7.01 2.30
CA ARG A 514 -26.62 7.11 0.84
C ARG A 514 -26.17 8.50 0.34
N LEU A 515 -26.49 9.56 1.07
CA LEU A 515 -25.96 10.90 0.80
C LEU A 515 -24.46 10.98 1.11
N THR A 516 -23.97 10.26 2.12
CA THR A 516 -22.54 10.13 2.42
C THR A 516 -21.81 9.43 1.28
N GLU A 517 -22.35 8.33 0.74
CA GLU A 517 -21.77 7.67 -0.43
C GLU A 517 -21.67 8.60 -1.64
N LEU A 518 -22.74 9.36 -1.95
CA LEU A 518 -22.72 10.37 -3.02
C LEU A 518 -21.71 11.49 -2.77
N ARG A 519 -21.53 11.94 -1.52
CA ARG A 519 -20.53 12.96 -1.17
C ARG A 519 -19.11 12.47 -1.44
N THR A 520 -18.83 11.20 -1.17
CA THR A 520 -17.55 10.56 -1.53
C THR A 520 -17.47 10.20 -3.03
N LEU A 521 -18.42 10.69 -3.83
CA LEU A 521 -18.55 10.50 -5.27
C LEU A 521 -18.72 9.02 -5.68
N ARG A 522 -19.13 8.15 -4.76
CA ARG A 522 -19.45 6.76 -5.08
C ARG A 522 -20.77 6.71 -5.85
N SER A 523 -20.90 5.75 -6.76
CA SER A 523 -22.07 5.63 -7.65
C SER A 523 -22.29 6.83 -8.61
N VAL A 524 -21.28 7.70 -8.78
CA VAL A 524 -21.30 8.78 -9.77
C VAL A 524 -20.59 8.29 -11.05
N PRO A 525 -21.22 8.38 -12.24
CA PRO A 525 -20.58 8.02 -13.49
C PRO A 525 -19.27 8.78 -13.71
N PHE A 526 -18.21 8.08 -14.09
CA PHE A 526 -16.88 8.67 -14.24
C PHE A 526 -16.86 9.80 -15.30
N SER A 527 -17.67 9.70 -16.36
CA SER A 527 -17.83 10.74 -17.39
C SER A 527 -18.43 12.05 -16.84
N SER A 528 -19.11 12.02 -15.70
CA SER A 528 -19.57 13.23 -15.02
C SER A 528 -18.47 13.85 -14.18
N LEU A 529 -17.53 13.04 -13.67
CA LEU A 529 -16.39 13.50 -12.88
C LEU A 529 -15.31 14.12 -13.77
N MET A 530 -14.97 13.41 -14.85
CA MET A 530 -14.02 13.82 -15.87
C MET A 530 -14.70 13.75 -17.24
N PRO A 531 -15.14 14.90 -17.80
CA PRO A 531 -15.95 14.91 -19.02
C PRO A 531 -15.22 14.52 -20.31
N ASP A 532 -13.88 14.62 -20.33
CA ASP A 532 -13.08 14.29 -21.51
C ASP A 532 -11.87 13.44 -21.09
N PHE A 533 -11.68 12.31 -21.78
CA PHE A 533 -10.58 11.38 -21.50
C PHE A 533 -9.19 11.98 -21.76
N ARG A 534 -9.09 13.02 -22.59
CA ARG A 534 -7.82 13.71 -22.87
C ARG A 534 -7.30 14.51 -21.68
N MET A 535 -8.13 14.72 -20.64
CA MET A 535 -7.70 15.32 -19.38
C MET A 535 -6.77 14.37 -18.59
N LEU A 536 -6.88 13.06 -18.79
CA LEU A 536 -6.07 12.01 -18.17
C LEU A 536 -5.52 11.04 -19.25
N PRO A 537 -4.47 11.44 -19.99
CA PRO A 537 -3.78 10.57 -20.95
C PRO A 537 -3.22 9.28 -20.32
N GLU A 538 -2.77 8.34 -21.16
CA GLU A 538 -2.02 7.16 -20.71
C GLU A 538 -0.72 7.57 -20.01
N GLU A 539 -0.33 6.78 -19.01
CA GLU A 539 0.82 7.05 -18.15
C GLU A 539 0.86 8.51 -17.67
N SER A 540 -0.23 8.95 -17.02
CA SER A 540 -0.31 10.31 -16.49
C SER A 540 -0.90 10.40 -15.08
N LEU A 541 -0.39 11.38 -14.34
CA LEU A 541 -0.86 11.74 -13.02
C LEU A 541 -1.45 13.16 -13.03
N ARG A 542 -2.63 13.30 -12.42
CA ARG A 542 -3.41 14.54 -12.38
C ARG A 542 -3.88 14.86 -10.97
N LEU A 543 -3.52 16.04 -10.49
CA LEU A 543 -3.97 16.62 -9.24
C LEU A 543 -5.14 17.55 -9.48
N PHE A 544 -6.08 17.58 -8.55
CA PHE A 544 -7.25 18.46 -8.63
C PHE A 544 -7.73 18.88 -7.25
N ARG A 545 -8.48 19.99 -7.23
CA ARG A 545 -9.36 20.38 -6.12
C ARG A 545 -10.77 19.89 -6.39
N VAL A 546 -11.54 19.74 -5.33
CA VAL A 546 -12.95 19.37 -5.43
C VAL A 546 -13.81 20.61 -5.26
N ASP A 547 -14.72 20.87 -6.20
CA ASP A 547 -15.68 21.97 -6.14
C ASP A 547 -16.79 21.64 -5.12
N PRO A 548 -16.83 22.33 -3.96
CA PRO A 548 -17.83 22.06 -2.94
C PRO A 548 -19.24 22.44 -3.41
N VAL A 549 -19.36 23.42 -4.31
CA VAL A 549 -20.65 23.87 -4.81
C VAL A 549 -21.23 22.84 -5.79
N TRP A 550 -20.38 22.18 -6.57
CA TRP A 550 -20.79 21.08 -7.43
C TRP A 550 -21.30 19.89 -6.59
N LEU A 551 -20.58 19.54 -5.51
CA LEU A 551 -21.01 18.51 -4.57
C LEU A 551 -22.33 18.86 -3.89
N ASP A 552 -22.49 20.10 -3.44
CA ASP A 552 -23.74 20.54 -2.81
C ASP A 552 -24.91 20.53 -3.79
N ALA A 553 -24.69 20.87 -5.07
CA ALA A 553 -25.69 20.74 -6.12
C ALA A 553 -26.08 19.26 -6.34
N LEU A 554 -25.11 18.34 -6.41
CA LEU A 554 -25.35 16.90 -6.50
C LEU A 554 -26.20 16.39 -5.32
N LEU A 555 -25.80 16.72 -4.10
CA LEU A 555 -26.51 16.31 -2.88
C LEU A 555 -27.90 16.96 -2.76
N ALA A 556 -28.05 18.22 -3.20
CA ALA A 556 -29.35 18.87 -3.28
C ALA A 556 -30.27 18.14 -4.27
N GLY A 557 -29.74 17.72 -5.42
CA GLY A 557 -30.45 16.92 -6.40
C GLY A 557 -30.99 15.62 -5.81
N ALA A 558 -30.14 14.84 -5.14
CA ALA A 558 -30.56 13.60 -4.50
C ALA A 558 -31.67 13.83 -3.45
N ARG A 559 -31.57 14.92 -2.67
CA ARG A 559 -32.58 15.31 -1.69
C ARG A 559 -33.89 15.75 -2.35
N ASP A 560 -33.87 16.44 -3.49
CA ASP A 560 -35.05 17.01 -4.14
C ASP A 560 -36.01 15.98 -4.77
N VAL A 561 -35.64 14.70 -4.76
CA VAL A 561 -36.50 13.62 -5.22
C VAL A 561 -37.83 13.58 -4.46
N ALA A 562 -38.93 13.39 -5.20
CA ALA A 562 -40.30 13.31 -4.70
C ALA A 562 -40.85 14.57 -3.99
N VAL A 563 -40.29 15.75 -4.29
CA VAL A 563 -40.88 17.05 -3.90
C VAL A 563 -41.84 17.52 -5.00
N HIS A 564 -43.12 17.70 -4.64
CA HIS A 564 -44.17 18.07 -5.61
C HIS A 564 -44.98 19.31 -5.22
N THR A 565 -45.14 19.58 -3.93
CA THR A 565 -46.01 20.67 -3.43
C THR A 565 -45.25 21.64 -2.53
N SER A 566 -45.81 22.84 -2.34
CA SER A 566 -45.28 23.81 -1.38
C SER A 566 -45.33 23.32 0.08
N LEU A 567 -46.19 22.35 0.40
CA LEU A 567 -46.17 21.68 1.70
C LEU A 567 -44.95 20.76 1.80
N ASP A 568 -44.67 19.98 0.76
CA ASP A 568 -43.50 19.10 0.72
C ASP A 568 -42.21 19.89 0.86
N GLN A 569 -42.07 21.01 0.14
CA GLN A 569 -40.91 21.92 0.26
C GLN A 569 -40.72 22.44 1.68
N ARG A 570 -41.80 22.74 2.41
CA ARG A 570 -41.71 23.23 3.79
C ARG A 570 -41.32 22.12 4.76
N CYS A 571 -41.94 20.95 4.65
CA CYS A 571 -41.62 19.77 5.46
C CYS A 571 -40.22 19.21 5.17
N ASP A 572 -39.72 19.40 3.95
CA ASP A 572 -38.40 18.95 3.53
C ASP A 572 -37.28 19.57 4.37
N ARG A 573 -37.46 20.79 4.90
CA ARG A 573 -36.51 21.44 5.82
C ARG A 573 -36.14 20.52 7.00
N SER A 574 -37.13 19.85 7.60
CA SER A 574 -36.90 18.91 8.70
C SER A 574 -36.11 17.68 8.25
N LEU A 575 -36.39 17.16 7.05
CA LEU A 575 -35.68 16.01 6.48
C LEU A 575 -34.22 16.34 6.13
N ARG A 576 -33.96 17.54 5.60
CA ARG A 576 -32.60 18.05 5.37
C ARG A 576 -31.80 18.20 6.66
N THR A 577 -32.41 18.78 7.70
CA THR A 577 -31.76 18.92 9.01
C THR A 577 -31.43 17.54 9.60
N ALA A 578 -32.38 16.61 9.58
CA ALA A 578 -32.18 15.26 10.10
C ALA A 578 -31.07 14.49 9.37
N THR A 579 -31.02 14.57 8.04
CA THR A 579 -29.99 13.90 7.23
C THR A 579 -28.61 14.53 7.35
N ARG A 580 -28.51 15.85 7.61
CA ARG A 580 -27.24 16.52 7.92
C ARG A 580 -26.69 16.12 9.29
N SER A 581 -27.54 15.91 10.30
CA SER A 581 -27.09 15.52 11.64
C SER A 581 -26.53 14.09 11.73
N GLY A 582 -26.89 13.21 10.80
CA GLY A 582 -26.34 11.84 10.70
C GLY A 582 -25.04 11.74 9.91
N ASP A 583 -24.58 12.84 9.33
CA ASP A 583 -23.42 12.89 8.44
C ASP A 583 -22.10 12.89 9.22
N ARG A 584 -21.27 11.87 9.00
CA ARG A 584 -20.02 11.66 9.74
C ARG A 584 -18.77 11.78 8.85
N SER A 585 -18.94 11.92 7.54
CA SER A 585 -17.83 12.01 6.57
C SER A 585 -17.37 13.44 6.36
N GLY A 586 -16.06 13.67 6.24
CA GLY A 586 -15.52 14.94 5.76
C GLY A 586 -15.90 15.22 4.31
N TYR A 587 -15.93 16.50 3.92
CA TYR A 587 -16.01 16.87 2.50
C TYR A 587 -14.63 16.67 1.85
N PRO A 588 -14.56 16.04 0.68
CA PRO A 588 -13.31 15.99 -0.06
C PRO A 588 -12.96 17.39 -0.57
N VAL A 589 -11.70 17.78 -0.39
CA VAL A 589 -11.18 19.12 -0.77
C VAL A 589 -10.24 19.02 -1.96
N ALA A 590 -9.47 17.95 -2.05
CA ALA A 590 -8.53 17.68 -3.14
C ALA A 590 -8.43 16.19 -3.43
N GLY A 591 -7.76 15.85 -4.53
CA GLY A 591 -7.52 14.48 -4.90
C GLY A 591 -6.46 14.31 -5.97
N LEU A 592 -6.22 13.04 -6.28
CA LEU A 592 -5.26 12.57 -7.27
C LEU A 592 -5.96 11.53 -8.15
N LEU A 593 -5.75 11.67 -9.46
CA LEU A 593 -6.11 10.69 -10.47
C LEU A 593 -4.82 10.22 -11.12
N MET A 594 -4.63 8.91 -11.19
CA MET A 594 -3.51 8.28 -11.87
C MET A 594 -4.07 7.33 -12.91
N ARG A 595 -3.59 7.42 -14.14
CA ARG A 595 -3.80 6.42 -15.17
C ARG A 595 -2.45 5.80 -15.52
N SER A 596 -2.25 4.54 -15.17
CA SER A 596 -0.95 3.87 -15.32
C SER A 596 -1.08 2.36 -15.27
N ASP A 597 -0.19 1.66 -15.99
CA ASP A 597 0.04 0.22 -15.86
C ASP A 597 0.58 -0.18 -14.46
N LEU A 598 1.02 0.78 -13.64
CA LEU A 598 1.31 0.57 -12.22
C LEU A 598 0.07 0.21 -11.40
N VAL A 599 -1.13 0.66 -11.79
CA VAL A 599 -2.36 0.39 -11.04
C VAL A 599 -2.69 -1.11 -10.99
N PRO A 600 -2.70 -1.85 -12.12
CA PRO A 600 -2.88 -3.31 -12.08
C PRO A 600 -1.63 -4.06 -11.61
N ALA A 601 -0.42 -3.52 -11.81
CA ALA A 601 0.83 -4.15 -11.35
C ALA A 601 1.00 -4.06 -9.82
N TRP A 602 0.54 -2.97 -9.20
CA TRP A 602 0.61 -2.72 -7.76
C TRP A 602 -0.79 -2.46 -7.15
N PRO A 603 -1.64 -3.51 -6.98
CA PRO A 603 -2.97 -3.34 -6.39
C PRO A 603 -2.97 -2.72 -4.99
N ASP A 604 -1.93 -3.02 -4.20
CA ASP A 604 -1.73 -2.53 -2.84
C ASP A 604 -0.76 -1.34 -2.75
N MET A 605 -0.58 -0.59 -3.85
CA MET A 605 0.28 0.59 -3.92
C MET A 605 -0.01 1.58 -2.78
N ILE A 606 1.07 2.03 -2.14
CA ILE A 606 1.00 2.95 -1.01
C ILE A 606 0.99 4.39 -1.55
N VAL A 607 -0.11 5.11 -1.34
CA VAL A 607 -0.21 6.55 -1.63
C VAL A 607 -0.43 7.32 -0.33
N VAL A 608 0.54 8.13 0.09
CA VAL A 608 0.46 8.92 1.32
C VAL A 608 0.43 10.40 0.98
N ALA A 609 -0.59 11.11 1.46
CA ALA A 609 -0.75 12.54 1.27
C ALA A 609 -0.54 13.28 2.59
N LYS A 610 0.29 14.33 2.59
CA LYS A 610 0.58 15.13 3.78
C LYS A 610 0.36 16.62 3.53
N LYS A 611 0.13 17.34 4.63
CA LYS A 611 0.16 18.80 4.72
C LYS A 611 1.08 19.21 5.87
N GLY A 612 2.28 19.71 5.54
CA GLY A 612 3.37 19.85 6.50
C GLY A 612 3.71 18.50 7.13
N THR A 613 3.56 18.38 8.45
CA THR A 613 3.80 17.12 9.18
C THR A 613 2.55 16.27 9.39
N ARG A 614 1.36 16.79 9.06
CA ARG A 614 0.08 16.09 9.24
C ARG A 614 -0.21 15.20 8.03
N GLU A 615 -0.46 13.92 8.28
CA GLU A 615 -1.02 13.02 7.28
C GLU A 615 -2.51 13.32 7.07
N LEU A 616 -2.92 13.42 5.81
CA LEU A 616 -4.29 13.75 5.43
C LEU A 616 -5.20 12.53 5.55
N THR A 617 -6.47 12.77 5.87
CA THR A 617 -7.46 11.69 5.93
C THR A 617 -7.84 11.31 4.52
N GLU A 618 -7.62 10.06 4.15
CA GLU A 618 -8.13 9.50 2.91
C GLU A 618 -9.65 9.26 3.02
N ILE A 619 -10.42 9.99 2.22
CA ILE A 619 -11.88 9.87 2.16
C ILE A 619 -12.28 8.71 1.24
N ARG A 620 -11.52 8.50 0.16
CA ARG A 620 -11.75 7.43 -0.81
C ARG A 620 -10.47 7.13 -1.59
N ARG A 621 -10.09 5.86 -1.66
CA ARG A 621 -9.19 5.27 -2.67
C ARG A 621 -9.92 4.13 -3.35
N GLU A 622 -9.93 4.14 -4.67
CA GLU A 622 -10.58 3.08 -5.45
C GLU A 622 -10.03 3.06 -6.89
N PRO A 623 -9.69 1.87 -7.43
CA PRO A 623 -9.50 1.72 -8.87
C PRO A 623 -10.86 1.87 -9.58
N VAL A 624 -11.06 2.98 -10.29
CA VAL A 624 -12.29 3.26 -11.05
C VAL A 624 -12.31 2.56 -12.42
N ALA A 625 -11.14 2.14 -12.90
CA ALA A 625 -10.92 1.24 -14.03
C ALA A 625 -9.70 0.35 -13.73
N SER A 626 -9.36 -0.59 -14.62
CA SER A 626 -8.20 -1.48 -14.43
C SER A 626 -6.87 -0.73 -14.34
N ASP A 627 -6.77 0.41 -15.00
CA ASP A 627 -5.58 1.26 -15.12
C ASP A 627 -5.75 2.63 -14.45
N ILE A 628 -6.89 2.92 -13.81
CA ILE A 628 -7.18 4.26 -13.23
C ILE A 628 -7.45 4.19 -11.73
N LEU A 629 -6.60 4.86 -10.95
CA LEU A 629 -6.74 5.03 -9.51
C LEU A 629 -7.26 6.44 -9.16
N LEU A 630 -8.31 6.50 -8.33
CA LEU A 630 -8.85 7.75 -7.77
C LEU A 630 -8.59 7.80 -6.26
N CYS A 631 -7.94 8.87 -5.79
CA CYS A 631 -7.75 9.20 -4.38
C CYS A 631 -8.40 10.55 -4.04
N LEU A 632 -9.14 10.62 -2.92
CA LEU A 632 -9.77 11.83 -2.40
C LEU A 632 -9.32 12.09 -0.95
N TYR A 633 -8.99 13.35 -0.63
CA TYR A 633 -8.45 13.78 0.65
C TYR A 633 -9.30 14.88 1.30
N ASP A 634 -9.22 14.97 2.64
CA ASP A 634 -9.91 15.96 3.48
C ASP A 634 -9.35 17.40 3.37
N ASP A 635 -8.15 17.56 2.81
CA ASP A 635 -7.47 18.85 2.63
C ASP A 635 -6.58 18.81 1.38
N VAL A 636 -5.96 19.94 1.02
CA VAL A 636 -5.01 20.02 -0.11
C VAL A 636 -3.62 19.55 0.36
N PRO A 637 -3.06 18.48 -0.23
CA PRO A 637 -1.71 18.03 0.10
C PRO A 637 -0.65 18.99 -0.43
N ASP A 638 0.41 19.17 0.36
CA ASP A 638 1.67 19.77 -0.13
C ASP A 638 2.70 18.68 -0.51
N HIS A 639 2.62 17.49 0.10
CA HIS A 639 3.44 16.34 -0.24
C HIS A 639 2.56 15.14 -0.62
N VAL A 640 2.93 14.44 -1.70
CA VAL A 640 2.31 13.17 -2.08
C VAL A 640 3.43 12.16 -2.33
N LEU A 641 3.44 11.07 -1.56
CA LEU A 641 4.34 9.94 -1.74
C LEU A 641 3.56 8.82 -2.42
N ILE A 642 4.08 8.34 -3.55
CA ILE A 642 3.65 7.10 -4.19
C ILE A 642 4.77 6.10 -3.97
N ARG A 643 4.44 4.92 -3.48
CA ARG A 643 5.41 3.91 -3.12
C ARG A 643 4.93 2.53 -3.58
N GLU A 644 5.86 1.79 -4.15
CA GLU A 644 5.72 0.37 -4.43
C GLU A 644 5.24 -0.38 -3.19
N PRO A 645 4.25 -1.27 -3.30
CA PRO A 645 3.86 -2.11 -2.18
C PRO A 645 5.09 -2.86 -1.65
N SER A 646 5.10 -3.20 -0.36
CA SER A 646 6.25 -3.94 0.18
C SER A 646 6.28 -5.34 -0.43
N GLU A 647 7.12 -5.54 -1.43
CA GLU A 647 7.58 -6.85 -1.88
C GLU A 647 8.59 -7.39 -0.86
N GLY A 648 8.91 -8.69 -0.89
CA GLY A 648 9.82 -9.31 0.07
C GLY A 648 11.16 -8.57 0.21
N ILE A 649 11.89 -8.83 1.31
CA ILE A 649 13.22 -8.23 1.48
C ILE A 649 14.19 -8.95 0.55
N HIS A 650 14.44 -8.37 -0.62
CA HIS A 650 15.39 -8.87 -1.59
C HIS A 650 16.74 -8.17 -1.49
N PHE A 651 17.82 -8.88 -1.84
CA PHE A 651 19.18 -8.35 -1.81
C PHE A 651 19.71 -8.17 -3.22
N GLY A 652 20.42 -7.07 -3.46
CA GLY A 652 20.88 -6.68 -4.78
C GLY A 652 21.44 -5.27 -4.79
N ILE A 653 21.35 -4.64 -5.95
CA ILE A 653 21.68 -3.24 -6.18
C ILE A 653 20.53 -2.55 -6.90
N ASP A 654 20.46 -1.22 -6.76
CA ASP A 654 19.42 -0.40 -7.36
C ASP A 654 19.92 0.25 -8.66
N THR A 655 19.02 0.93 -9.37
CA THR A 655 19.38 1.85 -10.45
C THR A 655 18.99 3.28 -10.12
N ASP A 656 19.85 4.24 -10.50
CA ASP A 656 19.51 5.64 -10.38
C ASP A 656 18.59 6.10 -11.53
N SER A 657 18.12 7.35 -11.47
CA SER A 657 17.27 7.94 -12.52
C SER A 657 17.90 8.00 -13.93
N ALA A 658 19.21 7.79 -14.05
CA ALA A 658 19.93 7.71 -15.31
C ALA A 658 20.19 6.25 -15.75
N GLY A 659 19.66 5.27 -15.01
CA GLY A 659 19.83 3.85 -15.25
C GLY A 659 21.21 3.32 -14.85
N ARG A 660 21.97 4.03 -14.00
CA ARG A 660 23.28 3.58 -13.51
C ARG A 660 23.11 2.69 -12.30
N GLU A 661 23.90 1.62 -12.20
CA GLU A 661 23.82 0.68 -11.08
C GLU A 661 24.47 1.26 -9.82
N VAL A 662 23.69 1.38 -8.75
CA VAL A 662 24.05 2.05 -7.49
C VAL A 662 23.54 1.29 -6.27
N ILE A 663 24.09 1.59 -5.10
CA ILE A 663 23.61 1.13 -3.79
C ILE A 663 23.03 2.34 -3.06
N GLY A 664 21.75 2.29 -2.73
CA GLY A 664 21.11 3.26 -1.85
C GLY A 664 21.63 3.13 -0.41
N LEU A 665 22.42 4.10 0.05
CA LEU A 665 23.03 4.01 1.38
C LEU A 665 21.98 4.06 2.47
N ARG A 666 22.09 3.20 3.49
CA ARG A 666 21.19 3.18 4.67
C ARG A 666 21.93 3.46 5.95
N GLN A 667 21.26 4.10 6.92
CA GLN A 667 21.84 4.43 8.21
C GLN A 667 22.20 3.16 8.98
N LEU A 668 23.47 2.99 9.32
CA LEU A 668 23.99 1.87 10.11
C LEU A 668 24.15 2.17 11.61
N ARG A 669 24.00 3.44 12.01
CA ARG A 669 24.24 3.89 13.40
C ARG A 669 22.93 4.22 14.12
N ALA A 670 22.73 3.61 15.28
CA ALA A 670 21.61 3.94 16.16
C ALA A 670 21.72 5.37 16.73
N GLY A 671 20.57 6.00 17.00
CA GLY A 671 20.50 7.34 17.63
C GLY A 671 20.89 8.51 16.72
N GLN A 672 20.97 8.30 15.41
CA GLN A 672 21.17 9.34 14.39
C GLN A 672 19.84 9.71 13.71
N ASP A 673 19.83 10.84 12.98
CA ASP A 673 18.73 11.26 12.11
C ASP A 673 19.25 11.26 10.66
N PRO A 674 18.68 10.46 9.72
CA PRO A 674 17.52 9.59 9.86
C PRO A 674 17.81 8.33 10.73
N PRO A 675 16.76 7.65 11.25
CA PRO A 675 16.91 6.51 12.18
C PRO A 675 17.61 5.31 11.53
N LEU A 676 18.01 4.33 12.36
CA LEU A 676 18.67 3.10 11.91
C LEU A 676 17.86 2.40 10.81
N GLY A 677 18.52 1.97 9.74
CA GLY A 677 17.90 1.33 8.58
C GLY A 677 17.22 2.29 7.59
N ALA A 678 17.06 3.56 7.93
CA ALA A 678 16.49 4.54 7.00
C ALA A 678 17.51 4.95 5.93
N THR A 679 17.00 5.25 4.72
CA THR A 679 17.79 5.70 3.58
C THR A 679 18.51 7.02 3.89
N LEU A 680 19.83 7.05 3.65
CA LEU A 680 20.68 8.22 3.76
C LEU A 680 20.67 9.04 2.46
N PRO A 681 20.95 10.35 2.52
CA PRO A 681 21.14 11.15 1.32
C PRO A 681 22.43 10.78 0.60
N GLY A 682 22.30 10.18 -0.58
CA GLY A 682 23.40 9.82 -1.47
C GLY A 682 23.32 8.37 -1.96
N GLU A 683 23.99 8.14 -3.08
CA GLU A 683 24.12 6.83 -3.73
C GLU A 683 25.59 6.45 -3.79
N TYR A 684 25.86 5.14 -3.84
CA TYR A 684 27.20 4.61 -3.96
C TYR A 684 27.34 3.72 -5.20
N PRO A 685 28.35 3.92 -6.06
CA PRO A 685 29.34 5.00 -6.06
C PRO A 685 28.71 6.40 -6.28
N PRO A 686 29.37 7.48 -5.84
CA PRO A 686 28.84 8.84 -6.00
C PRO A 686 28.66 9.24 -7.47
N THR A 687 27.73 10.17 -7.72
CA THR A 687 27.42 10.65 -9.08
C THR A 687 28.66 11.20 -9.80
N GLY A 688 29.04 10.59 -10.93
CA GLY A 688 30.22 10.93 -11.72
C GLY A 688 31.35 9.91 -11.68
N SER A 689 31.29 8.94 -10.77
CA SER A 689 32.14 7.74 -10.77
C SER A 689 31.63 6.66 -11.72
N ASP A 690 32.45 5.62 -11.90
CA ASP A 690 32.07 4.37 -12.54
C ASP A 690 30.97 3.65 -11.72
N THR A 691 30.29 2.65 -12.30
CA THR A 691 29.17 1.95 -11.66
C THR A 691 29.64 0.80 -10.77
N VAL A 692 28.76 0.29 -9.91
CA VAL A 692 29.07 -0.87 -9.04
C VAL A 692 29.59 -2.05 -9.87
N PHE A 693 28.99 -2.29 -11.03
CA PHE A 693 29.34 -3.42 -11.89
C PHE A 693 30.67 -3.24 -12.63
N SER A 694 31.08 -2.01 -12.93
CA SER A 694 32.40 -1.77 -13.54
C SER A 694 33.55 -1.87 -12.54
N GLU A 695 33.34 -1.52 -11.27
CA GLU A 695 34.42 -1.46 -10.28
C GLU A 695 34.58 -2.78 -9.50
N TYR A 696 33.47 -3.37 -9.02
CA TYR A 696 33.52 -4.41 -7.99
C TYR A 696 33.24 -5.82 -8.50
N LEU A 697 33.11 -6.03 -9.82
CA LEU A 697 32.97 -7.37 -10.36
C LEU A 697 34.34 -8.03 -10.60
N ARG A 698 34.40 -9.34 -10.46
CA ARG A 698 35.56 -10.14 -10.85
C ARG A 698 35.75 -10.08 -12.36
N PRO A 699 36.99 -10.12 -12.87
CA PRO A 699 37.23 -10.16 -14.31
C PRO A 699 36.55 -11.38 -14.92
N PRO A 700 35.93 -11.24 -16.11
CA PRO A 700 35.28 -12.36 -16.78
C PRO A 700 36.32 -13.39 -17.21
N GLN A 701 35.89 -14.64 -17.36
CA GLN A 701 36.67 -15.63 -18.10
C GLN A 701 36.80 -15.24 -19.58
N GLU A 702 37.77 -15.81 -20.31
CA GLU A 702 37.94 -15.53 -21.75
C GLU A 702 36.62 -15.71 -22.51
N GLY A 703 36.03 -14.60 -23.00
CA GLY A 703 34.76 -14.59 -23.73
C GLY A 703 33.48 -14.54 -22.88
N GLY A 704 33.59 -14.41 -21.55
CA GLY A 704 32.46 -14.33 -20.61
C GLY A 704 32.03 -12.90 -20.23
N ILE A 705 31.03 -12.79 -19.35
CA ILE A 705 30.52 -11.53 -18.77
C ILE A 705 30.99 -11.44 -17.31
N ALA A 706 31.38 -10.24 -16.87
CA ALA A 706 31.68 -10.01 -15.46
C ALA A 706 30.35 -9.98 -14.69
N ASP A 707 30.16 -10.94 -13.79
CA ASP A 707 28.88 -11.14 -13.07
C ASP A 707 29.05 -11.60 -11.61
N VAL A 708 30.27 -11.91 -11.17
CA VAL A 708 30.59 -12.27 -9.78
C VAL A 708 31.05 -11.05 -9.00
N LEU A 709 30.38 -10.75 -7.91
CA LEU A 709 30.71 -9.67 -6.98
C LEU A 709 31.96 -10.01 -6.17
N ARG A 710 32.90 -9.07 -6.13
CA ARG A 710 34.12 -9.12 -5.32
C ARG A 710 33.89 -8.35 -4.03
N LEU A 711 33.77 -9.08 -2.91
CA LEU A 711 33.48 -8.46 -1.62
C LEU A 711 34.77 -7.99 -0.93
N GLU A 712 35.80 -8.82 -0.92
CA GLU A 712 37.07 -8.57 -0.23
C GLU A 712 38.25 -8.42 -1.21
N GLY A 713 39.38 -7.90 -0.71
CA GLY A 713 40.60 -7.65 -1.49
C GLY A 713 41.01 -6.16 -1.54
N ASP A 714 41.96 -5.82 -2.42
CA ASP A 714 42.40 -4.42 -2.61
C ASP A 714 41.35 -3.60 -3.40
N ASP A 715 40.61 -4.25 -4.32
CA ASP A 715 39.52 -3.66 -5.10
C ASP A 715 38.13 -4.26 -4.73
N GLY A 716 37.95 -4.74 -3.50
CA GLY A 716 36.69 -5.33 -3.03
C GLY A 716 35.67 -4.28 -2.58
N LEU A 717 34.37 -4.58 -2.66
CA LEU A 717 33.28 -3.65 -2.30
C LEU A 717 33.26 -3.25 -0.82
N ILE A 718 33.68 -4.15 0.09
CA ILE A 718 33.47 -3.96 1.53
C ILE A 718 34.23 -2.74 2.10
N LYS A 719 35.53 -2.60 1.81
CA LYS A 719 36.32 -1.49 2.39
C LYS A 719 35.83 -0.12 1.90
N PRO A 720 35.59 0.11 0.60
CA PRO A 720 35.08 1.38 0.11
C PRO A 720 33.67 1.70 0.63
N LEU A 721 32.78 0.69 0.71
CA LEU A 721 31.45 0.87 1.28
C LEU A 721 31.49 1.16 2.79
N ALA A 722 32.40 0.52 3.54
CA ALA A 722 32.64 0.83 4.95
C ALA A 722 33.10 2.29 5.14
N GLN A 723 34.01 2.76 4.28
CA GLN A 723 34.52 4.12 4.30
C GLN A 723 33.44 5.16 4.02
N ALA A 724 32.46 4.85 3.15
CA ALA A 724 31.29 5.72 2.92
C ALA A 724 30.48 5.96 4.23
N HIS A 725 30.51 5.01 5.16
CA HIS A 725 29.91 5.11 6.50
C HIS A 725 30.88 5.54 7.60
N SER A 726 32.10 5.97 7.24
CA SER A 726 33.19 6.28 8.18
C SER A 726 33.48 5.10 9.14
N LEU A 727 33.41 3.88 8.62
CA LEU A 727 33.77 2.63 9.30
C LEU A 727 35.04 2.05 8.68
N SER A 728 35.79 1.25 9.44
CA SER A 728 36.96 0.53 8.94
C SER A 728 36.61 -0.75 8.18
N ASP A 729 35.46 -1.33 8.50
CA ASP A 729 34.97 -2.60 7.98
C ASP A 729 33.43 -2.65 8.15
N LEU A 730 32.78 -3.56 7.44
CA LEU A 730 31.35 -3.86 7.62
C LEU A 730 31.19 -5.25 8.24
N HIS A 731 30.09 -5.44 8.96
CA HIS A 731 29.63 -6.76 9.38
C HIS A 731 28.56 -7.31 8.42
N PRO A 732 28.28 -8.63 8.43
CA PRO A 732 27.33 -9.26 7.51
C PRO A 732 25.93 -8.66 7.58
N ALA A 733 25.41 -8.36 8.79
CA ALA A 733 24.12 -7.69 8.95
C ALA A 733 24.13 -6.28 8.35
N GLN A 734 25.25 -5.55 8.51
CA GLN A 734 25.38 -4.20 7.96
C GLN A 734 25.44 -4.21 6.43
N LEU A 735 26.18 -5.16 5.85
CA LEU A 735 26.20 -5.36 4.40
C LEU A 735 24.81 -5.74 3.87
N ALA A 736 24.13 -6.68 4.53
CA ALA A 736 22.78 -7.09 4.19
C ALA A 736 21.84 -5.88 4.12
N VAL A 737 21.87 -5.02 5.14
CA VAL A 737 21.09 -3.76 5.16
C VAL A 737 21.43 -2.83 4.00
N GLN A 738 22.70 -2.71 3.60
CA GLN A 738 23.05 -1.88 2.44
C GLN A 738 22.56 -2.49 1.12
N LEU A 739 22.58 -3.82 0.99
CA LEU A 739 22.16 -4.53 -0.22
C LEU A 739 20.66 -4.79 -0.29
N VAL A 740 19.84 -4.43 0.72
CA VAL A 740 18.38 -4.53 0.58
C VAL A 740 17.95 -3.67 -0.61
N ASN A 741 17.18 -4.20 -1.55
CA ASN A 741 16.60 -3.39 -2.63
C ASN A 741 15.58 -2.42 -2.02
N ALA A 742 15.71 -1.13 -2.33
CA ALA A 742 14.75 -0.16 -1.82
C ALA A 742 13.42 -0.28 -2.59
N PRO A 743 12.26 -0.27 -1.91
CA PRO A 743 10.99 -0.14 -2.62
C PRO A 743 11.01 1.17 -3.41
N LEU A 744 10.49 1.14 -4.64
CA LEU A 744 10.43 2.33 -5.47
C LEU A 744 9.51 3.38 -4.84
N GLU A 745 10.04 4.59 -4.71
CA GLU A 745 9.33 5.72 -4.09
C GLU A 745 9.38 6.94 -5.01
N GLN A 746 8.22 7.55 -5.26
CA GLN A 746 8.09 8.82 -5.96
C GLN A 746 7.44 9.85 -5.04
N LEU A 747 8.23 10.83 -4.61
CA LEU A 747 7.77 11.95 -3.78
C LEU A 747 7.49 13.19 -4.64
N LEU A 748 6.31 13.76 -4.51
CA LEU A 748 5.91 15.03 -5.10
C LEU A 748 5.92 16.11 -4.01
N MET A 749 6.68 17.20 -4.22
CA MET A 749 6.79 18.31 -3.26
C MET A 749 6.51 19.67 -3.92
N PRO A 750 6.17 20.71 -3.14
CA PRO A 750 6.01 22.07 -3.66
C PRO A 750 7.33 22.55 -4.27
N GLY A 751 7.23 23.42 -5.29
CA GLY A 751 8.46 23.96 -5.88
C GLY A 751 9.06 24.96 -4.92
N SER A 752 10.35 24.84 -4.58
CA SER A 752 11.03 25.90 -3.85
C SER A 752 10.96 27.16 -4.69
N THR A 753 10.08 28.09 -4.34
CA THR A 753 10.15 29.46 -4.85
C THR A 753 11.54 29.97 -4.48
N ARG A 754 12.40 30.20 -5.48
CA ARG A 754 13.57 31.06 -5.30
C ARG A 754 13.04 32.35 -4.67
N GLU A 755 13.38 32.61 -3.42
CA GLU A 755 13.36 33.97 -2.88
C GLU A 755 14.35 34.77 -3.72
N GLY A 756 13.82 35.33 -4.82
CA GLY A 756 14.54 36.28 -5.64
C GLY A 756 14.65 37.57 -4.85
N GLY A 757 15.89 37.94 -4.51
CA GLY A 757 16.21 39.30 -4.14
C GLY A 757 15.68 40.26 -5.20
N ARG A 758 14.74 41.09 -4.79
CA ARG A 758 14.66 42.50 -5.13
C ARG A 758 14.18 43.27 -3.91
#